data_AF-A0A7Z9ZIM7-F1
#
_entry.id   AF-A0A7Z9ZIM7-F1
#
_cell.length_a   1.000
_cell.length_b   1.000
_cell.length_c   1.000
_cell.angle_alpha   90.00
_cell.angle_beta   90.00
_cell.angle_gamma   90.00
#
_symmetry.space_group_name_H-M   'P 1'
#
loop_
_entity.id
_entity.type
_entity.pdbx_description
1 polymer ?
#
loop_
_entity_poly.entity_id
_entity_poly.type
_entity_poly.pdbx_seq_one_letter_code
_entity_poly.pdbx_strand_id
1 'polypeptide(L)'
;MGRPANLYKQPSNLEWGTLDDRRGGHFLQRGGDDGPTQGAPQSDEGRRWSVWYLRQYGDGDRQSALCPSAPGGKGGDAMRSLDRWILPLVLCLVLVGATPVDAGPLPPLRRVHAPYFDDAVRWAESGIFWFGRVDLPDVIPGRNYVDVRVAYTQEALAIYPNVEDYYLWYPLPATSSTDLTRYDAVAIYLDTAGDGASTPQPDDYLFLVGLCLYQCGDGTAYMRDARGDGSGWDFGWDGDWNKATWAQWTGNPPHNNNENTFDYGWWAKIYIPWETLGLSGPPSEGAVWRLGVRLFDRDDGTSAGLAPVERWPEGLDPGCPSTWGELAFGQATYEPSHLLYPQGTTVIRRGLGESIVEDAWVGGGGTCSGGHEGDPDGDNHGSDPNLFVENQEWVTDFPCFSKSFLRFDLAPIPPGKEIVSATLTIHQWSNARWDGAQPSLIWLFTVDGNWDEDTLTWNNAPLARENLTAVWVDVITPENNPGLPGIPYTWDATRAAAEAYDAGVPLNVALYTADVNQHSSKYLLSSDSVPAYIDARPTLTVVWGEPAVTLQKEAHPTVVSAGGRVTYTLHFWGNGQPLTLTDDLPDEVTFVGPIRTEGGGSAAYVPGAHRVTWTGEPALGHPVTLTFPVSVLPSGPLAVWNTGVLSDASGQVSEDLAVFIVGGYGLYLPMVLRSGH
;
A
#
# COMPACT_ATOMS: atom_id res chain seq x y z
N MET A 1 -47.25 -19.07 5.56
CA MET A 1 -46.86 -20.41 5.08
C MET A 1 -46.58 -20.31 3.58
N GLY A 2 -45.34 -20.55 3.17
CA GLY A 2 -44.89 -20.50 1.77
C GLY A 2 -43.46 -20.00 1.69
N ARG A 3 -42.49 -20.92 1.65
CA ARG A 3 -41.06 -20.68 1.39
C ARG A 3 -40.81 -20.64 -0.13
N PRO A 4 -39.90 -19.82 -0.67
CA PRO A 4 -39.32 -20.04 -1.99
C PRO A 4 -38.03 -20.87 -1.90
N ALA A 5 -37.67 -21.47 -3.04
CA ALA A 5 -36.79 -22.62 -3.20
C ALA A 5 -35.33 -22.24 -3.51
N ASN A 6 -34.41 -23.07 -3.00
CA ASN A 6 -32.99 -23.12 -3.34
C ASN A 6 -32.79 -23.66 -4.76
N LEU A 7 -31.92 -23.01 -5.53
CA LEU A 7 -31.35 -23.52 -6.77
C LEU A 7 -29.82 -23.36 -6.70
N TYR A 8 -29.12 -24.42 -6.26
CA TYR A 8 -27.73 -24.66 -6.63
C TYR A 8 -27.66 -26.06 -7.22
N LYS A 9 -27.22 -26.12 -8.48
CA LYS A 9 -27.13 -27.34 -9.29
C LYS A 9 -25.64 -27.70 -9.36
N GLN A 10 -25.26 -28.81 -8.73
CA GLN A 10 -23.94 -29.42 -8.86
C GLN A 10 -23.74 -29.96 -10.29
N PRO A 11 -22.53 -29.94 -10.85
CA PRO A 11 -22.09 -30.92 -11.81
C PRO A 11 -21.28 -32.02 -11.11
N SER A 12 -21.79 -33.25 -11.20
CA SER A 12 -21.12 -34.48 -10.84
C SER A 12 -20.33 -35.06 -12.02
N ASN A 13 -19.21 -35.72 -11.71
CA ASN A 13 -18.46 -36.75 -12.46
C ASN A 13 -17.16 -36.27 -13.10
N LEU A 14 -16.04 -36.68 -12.50
CA LEU A 14 -14.84 -37.12 -13.20
C LEU A 14 -14.18 -38.22 -12.35
N GLU A 15 -13.98 -39.38 -12.99
CA GLU A 15 -13.42 -40.59 -12.40
C GLU A 15 -11.90 -40.46 -12.23
N TRP A 16 -11.39 -40.94 -11.08
CA TRP A 16 -9.96 -40.98 -10.77
C TRP A 16 -9.29 -42.16 -11.48
N GLY A 17 -8.42 -41.87 -12.44
CA GLY A 17 -7.53 -42.86 -13.06
C GLY A 17 -6.21 -42.97 -12.30
N THR A 18 -5.97 -44.09 -11.64
CA THR A 18 -4.65 -44.49 -11.11
C THR A 18 -3.71 -44.87 -12.25
N LEU A 19 -2.53 -44.26 -12.30
CA LEU A 19 -1.44 -44.66 -13.20
C LEU A 19 -0.34 -45.38 -12.41
N ASP A 20 -0.34 -46.70 -12.55
CA ASP A 20 0.80 -47.60 -12.33
C ASP A 20 1.26 -48.04 -13.73
N ASP A 21 2.51 -47.75 -14.12
CA ASP A 21 3.35 -48.77 -14.77
C ASP A 21 4.84 -48.38 -14.82
N ARG A 22 5.65 -49.43 -14.75
CA ARG A 22 7.11 -49.49 -14.83
C ARG A 22 7.60 -49.51 -16.29
N ARG A 23 8.93 -49.38 -16.41
CA ARG A 23 9.86 -49.67 -17.54
C ARG A 23 10.11 -48.47 -18.47
N GLY A 24 11.34 -48.09 -18.81
CA GLY A 24 12.68 -48.61 -18.53
C GLY A 24 13.73 -48.01 -19.48
N GLY A 25 15.00 -48.05 -19.04
CA GLY A 25 16.23 -47.82 -19.84
C GLY A 25 16.83 -46.41 -19.72
N HIS A 26 18.15 -46.20 -19.60
CA HIS A 26 19.33 -47.06 -19.54
C HIS A 26 20.58 -46.18 -19.23
N PHE A 27 21.53 -46.70 -18.44
CA PHE A 27 22.98 -46.41 -18.38
C PHE A 27 23.45 -44.97 -18.01
N LEU A 28 24.34 -44.73 -17.04
CA LEU A 28 25.69 -45.30 -16.86
C LEU A 28 26.13 -45.36 -15.38
N GLN A 29 26.88 -46.41 -15.09
CA GLN A 29 27.45 -46.83 -13.82
C GLN A 29 28.93 -46.41 -13.73
N ARG A 30 29.39 -45.91 -12.59
CA ARG A 30 30.76 -45.97 -12.02
C ARG A 30 30.62 -45.45 -10.58
N GLY A 31 31.05 -46.09 -9.51
CA GLY A 31 31.83 -47.28 -9.24
C GLY A 31 32.25 -47.11 -7.78
N GLY A 32 31.78 -47.99 -6.88
CA GLY A 32 32.23 -48.01 -5.50
C GLY A 32 33.58 -48.73 -5.38
N ASP A 33 34.30 -48.45 -4.30
CA ASP A 33 34.84 -49.49 -3.42
C ASP A 33 35.49 -48.88 -2.15
N ASP A 34 35.28 -49.61 -1.05
CA ASP A 34 36.13 -49.79 0.14
C ASP A 34 36.15 -48.79 1.33
N GLY A 35 35.57 -49.24 2.46
CA GLY A 35 36.03 -48.92 3.84
C GLY A 35 37.24 -49.80 4.25
N PRO A 36 37.59 -50.02 5.56
CA PRO A 36 36.89 -49.64 6.79
C PRO A 36 37.79 -49.21 8.02
N THR A 37 37.10 -48.85 9.13
CA THR A 37 37.42 -49.05 10.59
C THR A 37 38.55 -48.33 11.36
N GLN A 38 38.08 -47.56 12.35
CA GLN A 38 38.44 -47.45 13.80
C GLN A 38 39.89 -47.22 14.30
N GLY A 39 40.04 -46.21 15.17
CA GLY A 39 41.07 -46.14 16.22
C GLY A 39 41.19 -44.76 16.88
N ALA A 40 40.70 -44.61 18.12
CA ALA A 40 41.01 -43.46 18.99
C ALA A 40 42.39 -43.61 19.66
N PRO A 41 43.03 -42.50 20.08
CA PRO A 41 43.07 -42.24 21.53
C PRO A 41 43.00 -40.73 21.93
N GLN A 42 42.69 -40.53 23.22
CA GLN A 42 42.59 -39.27 23.98
C GLN A 42 43.93 -38.53 24.23
N SER A 43 43.76 -37.28 24.72
CA SER A 43 44.69 -36.28 25.33
C SER A 43 45.04 -35.13 24.39
N ASP A 44 45.07 -33.85 24.78
CA ASP A 44 44.65 -33.13 25.97
C ASP A 44 44.49 -31.64 25.56
N GLU A 45 43.58 -30.94 26.24
CA GLU A 45 43.52 -29.51 26.54
C GLU A 45 43.83 -28.44 25.45
N GLY A 46 42.83 -27.61 25.12
CA GLY A 46 43.09 -26.33 24.44
C GLY A 46 41.88 -25.51 23.99
N ARG A 47 41.18 -24.87 24.94
CA ARG A 47 40.33 -23.66 24.77
C ARG A 47 39.06 -23.81 23.90
N ARG A 48 37.92 -24.08 24.56
CA ARG A 48 36.58 -23.77 24.04
C ARG A 48 36.32 -22.27 24.20
N TRP A 49 36.00 -21.59 23.10
CA TRP A 49 35.22 -20.35 23.14
C TRP A 49 33.74 -20.76 23.21
N SER A 50 33.11 -20.47 24.34
CA SER A 50 31.66 -20.52 24.50
C SER A 50 31.10 -19.20 23.97
N VAL A 51 30.50 -19.22 22.78
CA VAL A 51 29.64 -18.12 22.35
C VAL A 51 28.32 -18.29 23.09
N TRP A 52 28.11 -17.45 24.10
CA TRP A 52 26.82 -17.28 24.74
C TRP A 52 25.96 -16.43 23.81
N TYR A 53 24.98 -17.03 23.15
CA TYR A 53 23.86 -16.26 22.61
C TYR A 53 22.95 -15.89 23.79
N LEU A 54 22.94 -14.60 24.13
CA LEU A 54 21.85 -14.01 24.90
C LEU A 54 20.63 -13.98 23.97
N ARG A 55 19.74 -14.98 24.13
CA ARG A 55 18.39 -14.95 23.58
C ARG A 55 17.61 -13.88 24.34
N GLN A 56 17.63 -12.66 23.81
CA GLN A 56 16.75 -11.60 24.31
C GLN A 56 15.34 -11.91 23.81
N TYR A 57 14.52 -12.50 24.69
CA TYR A 57 13.07 -12.40 24.55
C TYR A 57 12.71 -10.93 24.75
N GLY A 58 12.52 -10.22 23.64
CA GLY A 58 11.91 -8.91 23.64
C GLY A 58 10.40 -9.04 23.61
N ASP A 59 9.79 -9.31 24.76
CA ASP A 59 8.44 -8.79 25.00
C ASP A 59 8.57 -7.28 25.09
N GLY A 60 8.03 -6.59 24.09
CA GLY A 60 8.13 -5.16 23.95
C GLY A 60 6.93 -4.63 23.20
N ASP A 61 5.79 -4.56 23.88
CA ASP A 61 4.75 -3.56 23.61
C ASP A 61 5.43 -2.18 23.62
N ARG A 62 5.91 -1.75 22.47
CA ARG A 62 6.14 -0.33 22.19
C ARG A 62 4.86 0.17 21.55
N GLN A 63 3.94 0.61 22.40
CA GLN A 63 2.84 1.47 22.00
C GLN A 63 3.43 2.64 21.19
N SER A 64 3.02 2.73 19.94
CA SER A 64 3.21 3.92 19.12
C SER A 64 2.60 5.10 19.88
N ALA A 65 3.28 6.24 19.88
CA ALA A 65 2.84 7.46 20.55
C ALA A 65 1.57 8.11 19.94
N LEU A 66 0.80 7.35 19.16
CA LEU A 66 -0.36 7.81 18.40
C LEU A 66 -1.70 7.51 19.10
N CYS A 67 -1.74 6.60 20.08
CA CYS A 67 -2.98 6.24 20.78
C CYS A 67 -2.81 6.46 22.30
N PRO A 68 -3.46 7.47 22.92
CA PRO A 68 -3.43 7.61 24.37
C PRO A 68 -4.27 6.49 25.01
N SER A 69 -3.70 5.81 26.00
CA SER A 69 -4.44 4.85 26.81
C SER A 69 -5.53 5.56 27.62
N ALA A 70 -6.78 5.10 27.49
CA ALA A 70 -7.91 5.64 28.25
C ALA A 70 -7.70 5.43 29.77
N PRO A 71 -7.87 6.45 30.63
CA PRO A 71 -7.71 6.26 32.07
C PRO A 71 -8.92 5.52 32.65
N GLY A 72 -8.66 4.31 33.16
CA GLY A 72 -9.62 3.53 33.94
C GLY A 72 -10.06 4.28 35.21
N GLY A 73 -11.35 4.59 35.30
CA GLY A 73 -11.94 5.28 36.45
C GLY A 73 -12.07 4.40 37.68
N LYS A 74 -11.58 4.90 38.84
CA LYS A 74 -12.17 4.64 40.17
C LYS A 74 -11.91 5.82 41.14
N GLY A 75 -12.99 6.53 41.46
CA GLY A 75 -13.42 6.82 42.84
C GLY A 75 -12.76 7.94 43.65
N GLY A 76 -13.57 8.94 44.01
CA GLY A 76 -13.79 9.27 45.43
C GLY A 76 -13.24 10.59 45.99
N ASP A 77 -14.17 11.54 46.22
CA ASP A 77 -14.26 12.50 47.33
C ASP A 77 -13.10 13.46 47.68
N ALA A 78 -13.34 14.77 47.55
CA ALA A 78 -13.76 15.60 48.69
C ALA A 78 -13.80 17.09 48.32
N MET A 79 -14.97 17.70 48.50
CA MET A 79 -15.19 19.15 48.48
C MET A 79 -15.29 19.66 49.92
N ARG A 80 -14.46 20.64 50.34
CA ARG A 80 -14.77 21.67 51.38
C ARG A 80 -13.66 22.74 51.58
N SER A 81 -13.99 23.96 51.11
CA SER A 81 -13.93 25.31 51.72
C SER A 81 -12.67 25.95 52.35
N LEU A 82 -12.50 27.25 51.98
CA LEU A 82 -11.87 28.41 52.66
C LEU A 82 -10.31 28.40 52.70
N ASP A 83 -9.53 29.47 52.48
CA ASP A 83 -9.71 30.93 52.64
C ASP A 83 -8.74 31.74 51.73
N ARG A 84 -9.07 33.01 51.47
CA ARG A 84 -8.25 34.04 50.77
C ARG A 84 -6.98 34.41 51.55
N TRP A 85 -5.80 34.49 50.90
CA TRP A 85 -4.74 35.51 51.12
C TRP A 85 -3.85 35.62 49.86
N ILE A 86 -3.18 36.77 49.72
CA ILE A 86 -2.64 37.39 48.49
C ILE A 86 -1.11 37.20 48.35
N LEU A 87 -0.62 37.14 47.08
CA LEU A 87 0.77 37.29 46.53
C LEU A 87 1.75 36.08 46.64
N PRO A 88 2.68 35.87 45.67
CA PRO A 88 2.71 36.15 44.22
C PRO A 88 2.84 34.85 43.38
N LEU A 89 2.44 34.92 42.10
CA LEU A 89 2.54 33.80 41.16
C LEU A 89 4.02 33.52 40.80
N VAL A 90 4.64 32.57 41.50
CA VAL A 90 5.88 31.94 41.03
C VAL A 90 5.47 30.99 39.91
N LEU A 91 5.71 31.41 38.66
CA LEU A 91 5.58 30.54 37.51
C LEU A 91 6.77 29.57 37.51
N CYS A 92 6.62 28.44 38.19
CA CYS A 92 7.46 27.26 37.98
C CYS A 92 7.17 26.74 36.56
N LEU A 93 7.88 27.25 35.56
CA LEU A 93 8.03 26.53 34.30
C LEU A 93 8.90 25.31 34.61
N VAL A 94 8.26 24.16 34.80
CA VAL A 94 8.91 22.88 34.59
C VAL A 94 9.22 22.85 33.09
N LEU A 95 10.45 23.24 32.74
CA LEU A 95 11.07 22.85 31.48
C LEU A 95 11.23 21.32 31.53
N VAL A 96 10.14 20.60 31.21
CA VAL A 96 10.30 19.31 30.59
C VAL A 96 10.98 19.65 29.27
N GLY A 97 12.27 19.39 29.18
CA GLY A 97 12.94 19.25 27.90
C GLY A 97 12.24 18.10 27.21
N ALA A 98 11.19 18.41 26.45
CA ALA A 98 10.77 17.57 25.35
C ALA A 98 11.95 17.63 24.38
N THR A 99 12.89 16.70 24.56
CA THR A 99 13.56 16.11 23.41
C THR A 99 12.46 15.87 22.37
N PRO A 100 12.62 16.25 21.09
CA PRO A 100 11.73 15.73 20.08
C PRO A 100 11.71 14.24 20.32
N VAL A 101 10.56 13.72 20.77
CA VAL A 101 10.33 12.30 20.68
C VAL A 101 10.45 12.09 19.19
N ASP A 102 11.51 11.37 18.82
CA ASP A 102 11.65 10.81 17.50
C ASP A 102 10.35 10.03 17.31
N ALA A 103 9.35 10.69 16.70
CA ALA A 103 8.17 10.03 16.23
C ALA A 103 8.76 9.10 15.18
N GLY A 104 8.96 7.84 15.56
CA GLY A 104 9.45 6.82 14.65
C GLY A 104 8.67 6.94 13.35
N PRO A 105 9.29 6.64 12.20
CA PRO A 105 8.65 6.79 10.91
C PRO A 105 7.24 6.22 10.99
N LEU A 106 6.24 7.03 10.58
CA LEU A 106 4.86 6.55 10.52
C LEU A 106 4.87 5.18 9.82
N PRO A 107 4.17 4.17 10.35
CA PRO A 107 4.08 2.89 9.67
C PRO A 107 3.66 3.14 8.22
N PRO A 108 4.24 2.40 7.25
CA PRO A 108 3.98 2.64 5.84
C PRO A 108 2.47 2.55 5.59
N LEU A 109 1.93 3.57 4.91
CA LEU A 109 0.52 3.59 4.53
C LEU A 109 0.24 2.40 3.62
N ARG A 110 -0.69 1.53 4.05
CA ARG A 110 -1.21 0.43 3.23
C ARG A 110 -2.56 0.87 2.69
N ARG A 111 -2.78 0.73 1.38
CA ARG A 111 -4.03 1.07 0.71
C ARG A 111 -4.41 -0.05 -0.25
N VAL A 112 -5.70 -0.35 -0.33
CA VAL A 112 -6.28 -1.17 -1.40
C VAL A 112 -7.35 -0.37 -2.13
N HIS A 113 -7.31 -0.40 -3.46
CA HIS A 113 -8.34 0.10 -4.36
C HIS A 113 -9.30 -1.02 -4.69
N ALA A 114 -10.57 -0.85 -4.30
CA ALA A 114 -11.65 -1.78 -4.56
C ALA A 114 -12.38 -1.37 -5.85
N PRO A 115 -12.42 -2.21 -6.89
CA PRO A 115 -13.17 -1.92 -8.11
C PRO A 115 -14.69 -2.05 -7.92
N TYR A 116 -15.44 -1.28 -8.70
CA TYR A 116 -16.90 -1.35 -8.78
C TYR A 116 -17.36 -2.37 -9.81
N PHE A 117 -18.46 -3.07 -9.52
CA PHE A 117 -19.16 -3.95 -10.43
C PHE A 117 -20.67 -3.63 -10.45
N ASP A 118 -21.24 -3.48 -11.64
CA ASP A 118 -22.68 -3.23 -11.83
C ASP A 118 -23.57 -4.41 -11.43
N ASP A 119 -23.01 -5.62 -11.40
CA ASP A 119 -23.69 -6.88 -11.09
C ASP A 119 -22.94 -7.62 -9.95
N ALA A 120 -22.89 -8.94 -10.01
CA ALA A 120 -22.08 -9.74 -9.09
C ALA A 120 -20.58 -9.44 -9.24
N VAL A 121 -19.88 -9.43 -8.11
CA VAL A 121 -18.43 -9.27 -8.04
C VAL A 121 -17.72 -10.33 -8.88
N ARG A 122 -16.86 -9.88 -9.80
CA ARG A 122 -15.93 -10.74 -10.54
C ARG A 122 -14.62 -10.79 -9.77
N TRP A 123 -14.44 -11.82 -8.92
CA TRP A 123 -13.31 -11.90 -7.99
C TRP A 123 -11.93 -11.86 -8.66
N ALA A 124 -11.78 -12.41 -9.87
CA ALA A 124 -10.54 -12.34 -10.66
C ALA A 124 -10.14 -10.89 -11.05
N GLU A 125 -11.08 -9.95 -10.99
CA GLU A 125 -10.88 -8.53 -11.33
C GLU A 125 -10.86 -7.62 -10.09
N SER A 126 -10.97 -8.19 -8.89
CA SER A 126 -11.01 -7.41 -7.64
C SER A 126 -9.66 -6.81 -7.29
N GLY A 127 -9.67 -5.79 -6.42
CA GLY A 127 -8.47 -5.35 -5.72
C GLY A 127 -8.02 -6.45 -4.77
N ILE A 128 -6.72 -6.61 -4.57
CA ILE A 128 -6.16 -7.65 -3.70
C ILE A 128 -5.00 -7.10 -2.89
N PHE A 129 -4.83 -7.56 -1.66
CA PHE A 129 -3.63 -7.38 -0.87
C PHE A 129 -3.33 -8.65 -0.07
N TRP A 130 -2.16 -8.72 0.54
CA TRP A 130 -1.73 -9.88 1.30
C TRP A 130 -1.01 -9.52 2.58
N PHE A 131 -1.03 -10.46 3.54
CA PHE A 131 -0.25 -10.40 4.77
C PHE A 131 -0.17 -11.80 5.42
N GLY A 132 0.55 -11.88 6.54
CA GLY A 132 0.78 -13.13 7.24
C GLY A 132 1.99 -13.89 6.70
N ARG A 133 2.15 -15.13 7.14
CA ARG A 133 3.30 -16.00 6.86
C ARG A 133 2.81 -17.44 6.78
N VAL A 134 3.49 -18.27 6.00
CA VAL A 134 3.20 -19.70 5.95
C VAL A 134 4.28 -20.44 6.72
N ASP A 135 3.93 -21.01 7.87
CA ASP A 135 4.78 -21.99 8.54
C ASP A 135 4.49 -23.40 8.00
N LEU A 136 5.51 -24.27 7.93
CA LEU A 136 5.36 -25.60 7.34
C LEU A 136 4.44 -26.52 8.17
N PRO A 137 3.85 -27.57 7.56
CA PRO A 137 2.81 -28.41 8.17
C PRO A 137 3.15 -29.26 9.42
N ASP A 138 4.14 -28.93 10.23
CA ASP A 138 4.48 -29.59 11.52
C ASP A 138 4.79 -28.57 12.63
N VAL A 139 4.64 -27.28 12.34
CA VAL A 139 4.79 -26.19 13.31
C VAL A 139 3.43 -25.98 13.97
N ILE A 140 3.34 -26.16 15.30
CA ILE A 140 2.11 -25.97 16.08
C ILE A 140 2.42 -25.11 17.32
N PRO A 141 1.79 -23.94 17.48
CA PRO A 141 0.98 -23.25 16.47
C PRO A 141 1.88 -22.68 15.36
N GLY A 142 1.49 -22.88 14.11
CA GLY A 142 2.01 -22.22 12.93
C GLY A 142 1.44 -20.81 12.79
N ARG A 143 1.80 -20.17 11.69
CA ARG A 143 1.24 -18.91 11.24
C ARG A 143 0.64 -19.13 9.87
N ASN A 144 -0.35 -18.29 9.58
CA ASN A 144 -1.13 -18.36 8.36
C ASN A 144 -0.87 -17.15 7.47
N TYR A 145 -0.99 -17.39 6.17
CA TYR A 145 -0.94 -16.36 5.15
C TYR A 145 -2.35 -16.14 4.61
N VAL A 146 -2.61 -14.96 4.08
CA VAL A 146 -3.92 -14.65 3.52
C VAL A 146 -3.80 -13.67 2.36
N ASP A 147 -4.54 -13.99 1.30
CA ASP A 147 -4.89 -13.07 0.22
C ASP A 147 -6.29 -12.50 0.47
N VAL A 148 -6.41 -11.18 0.57
CA VAL A 148 -7.69 -10.50 0.76
C VAL A 148 -8.09 -9.76 -0.50
N ARG A 149 -9.17 -10.22 -1.12
CA ARG A 149 -9.81 -9.58 -2.28
C ARG A 149 -10.89 -8.61 -1.82
N VAL A 150 -10.96 -7.43 -2.44
CA VAL A 150 -11.94 -6.38 -2.12
C VAL A 150 -12.55 -5.80 -3.39
N ALA A 151 -13.86 -5.68 -3.39
CA ALA A 151 -14.65 -5.12 -4.48
C ALA A 151 -15.96 -4.57 -3.92
N TYR A 152 -16.71 -3.85 -4.74
CA TYR A 152 -18.02 -3.37 -4.33
C TYR A 152 -19.03 -3.33 -5.48
N THR A 153 -20.31 -3.38 -5.13
CA THR A 153 -21.43 -3.27 -6.08
C THR A 153 -22.34 -2.12 -5.67
N GLN A 154 -23.43 -1.92 -6.40
CA GLN A 154 -24.45 -0.95 -6.03
C GLN A 154 -25.12 -1.28 -4.68
N GLU A 155 -25.07 -2.53 -4.23
CA GLU A 155 -25.76 -3.04 -3.03
C GLU A 155 -24.85 -3.20 -1.81
N ALA A 156 -23.59 -3.60 -2.01
CA ALA A 156 -22.72 -3.97 -0.89
C ALA A 156 -21.22 -3.76 -1.16
N LEU A 157 -20.48 -3.59 -0.06
CA LEU A 157 -19.05 -3.87 -0.01
C LEU A 157 -18.84 -5.39 0.09
N ALA A 158 -17.91 -5.93 -0.68
CA ALA A 158 -17.60 -7.35 -0.71
C ALA A 158 -16.12 -7.60 -0.41
N ILE A 159 -15.85 -8.49 0.55
CA ILE A 159 -14.49 -8.84 0.98
C ILE A 159 -14.35 -10.35 0.96
N TYR A 160 -13.26 -10.85 0.38
CA TYR A 160 -12.97 -12.26 0.27
C TYR A 160 -11.52 -12.54 0.74
N PRO A 161 -11.35 -12.89 2.03
CA PRO A 161 -10.13 -13.49 2.54
C PRO A 161 -10.02 -14.97 2.12
N ASN A 162 -8.91 -15.32 1.48
CA ASN A 162 -8.50 -16.67 1.15
C ASN A 162 -7.26 -17.01 1.98
N VAL A 163 -7.39 -17.93 2.92
CA VAL A 163 -6.45 -18.17 4.01
C VAL A 163 -5.77 -19.52 3.84
N GLU A 164 -4.45 -19.51 3.85
CA GLU A 164 -3.57 -20.68 3.84
C GLU A 164 -3.27 -21.08 5.28
N ASP A 165 -3.77 -22.24 5.67
CA ASP A 165 -3.83 -22.72 7.05
C ASP A 165 -3.86 -24.26 7.08
N TYR A 166 -2.83 -24.87 7.66
CA TYR A 166 -2.67 -26.32 7.60
C TYR A 166 -3.49 -27.08 8.66
N TYR A 167 -4.08 -26.39 9.64
CA TYR A 167 -4.84 -27.02 10.72
C TYR A 167 -6.07 -26.21 11.11
N LEU A 168 -7.26 -26.71 10.81
CA LEU A 168 -8.49 -25.96 11.07
C LEU A 168 -9.15 -26.35 12.39
N TRP A 169 -9.34 -25.35 13.24
CA TRP A 169 -10.12 -25.42 14.46
C TRP A 169 -11.26 -24.41 14.52
N TYR A 170 -12.47 -24.94 14.67
CA TYR A 170 -13.67 -24.14 14.88
C TYR A 170 -14.61 -24.77 15.93
N PRO A 171 -15.35 -23.95 16.71
CA PRO A 171 -16.17 -24.46 17.81
C PRO A 171 -17.35 -25.27 17.28
N LEU A 172 -17.68 -26.39 17.95
CA LEU A 172 -18.81 -27.28 17.63
C LEU A 172 -19.61 -27.65 18.89
N PRO A 173 -20.82 -27.09 19.11
CA PRO A 173 -21.43 -25.94 18.42
C PRO A 173 -20.90 -24.59 18.95
N ALA A 174 -20.99 -23.54 18.14
CA ALA A 174 -20.90 -22.16 18.62
C ALA A 174 -22.22 -21.67 19.24
N THR A 175 -22.13 -20.71 20.16
CA THR A 175 -23.25 -19.92 20.69
C THR A 175 -22.91 -18.43 20.54
N SER A 176 -23.87 -17.54 20.79
CA SER A 176 -23.60 -16.09 20.82
C SER A 176 -22.56 -15.69 21.87
N SER A 177 -22.38 -16.48 22.92
CA SER A 177 -21.34 -16.28 23.95
C SER A 177 -19.98 -16.89 23.63
N THR A 178 -19.86 -17.66 22.54
CA THR A 178 -18.58 -18.28 22.16
C THR A 178 -17.61 -17.18 21.71
N ASP A 179 -16.40 -17.17 22.25
CA ASP A 179 -15.35 -16.29 21.78
C ASP A 179 -14.73 -16.87 20.50
N LEU A 180 -15.12 -16.31 19.35
CA LEU A 180 -14.67 -16.77 18.03
C LEU A 180 -13.20 -16.39 17.77
N THR A 181 -12.62 -15.45 18.52
CA THR A 181 -11.21 -15.03 18.36
C THR A 181 -10.20 -16.08 18.88
N ARG A 182 -10.71 -17.20 19.38
CA ARG A 182 -9.96 -18.34 19.95
C ARG A 182 -9.89 -19.53 18.99
N TYR A 183 -10.21 -19.30 17.71
CA TYR A 183 -10.44 -20.27 16.65
C TYR A 183 -10.16 -19.59 15.31
N ASP A 184 -10.24 -20.33 14.21
CA ASP A 184 -10.05 -19.77 12.87
C ASP A 184 -11.14 -18.77 12.58
N ALA A 185 -10.75 -17.51 12.48
CA ALA A 185 -11.67 -16.41 12.28
C ALA A 185 -10.96 -15.23 11.62
N VAL A 186 -11.73 -14.40 10.92
CA VAL A 186 -11.24 -13.16 10.34
C VAL A 186 -12.11 -12.00 10.81
N ALA A 187 -11.49 -10.93 11.29
CA ALA A 187 -12.16 -9.68 11.63
C ALA A 187 -11.81 -8.59 10.63
N ILE A 188 -12.84 -7.91 10.14
CA ILE A 188 -12.78 -6.72 9.30
C ILE A 188 -13.16 -5.51 10.15
N TYR A 189 -12.35 -4.45 10.06
CA TYR A 189 -12.57 -3.16 10.72
C TYR A 189 -12.72 -2.09 9.63
N LEU A 190 -13.75 -1.25 9.72
CA LEU A 190 -14.04 -0.20 8.74
C LEU A 190 -14.27 1.14 9.44
N ASP A 191 -13.57 2.18 9.00
CA ASP A 191 -13.79 3.59 9.37
C ASP A 191 -14.42 4.28 8.16
N THR A 192 -15.71 4.57 8.24
CA THR A 192 -16.48 5.06 7.09
C THR A 192 -16.40 6.58 6.92
N ALA A 193 -15.93 7.35 7.92
CA ALA A 193 -15.60 8.76 7.72
C ALA A 193 -14.18 8.96 7.16
N GLY A 194 -13.30 7.96 7.35
CA GLY A 194 -11.89 8.04 6.97
C GLY A 194 -11.11 9.04 7.82
N ASP A 195 -11.59 9.35 9.03
CA ASP A 195 -11.03 10.41 9.87
C ASP A 195 -9.86 9.94 10.76
N GLY A 196 -9.79 8.63 11.02
CA GLY A 196 -8.66 8.03 11.74
C GLY A 196 -8.63 8.49 13.17
N ALA A 197 -9.78 8.41 13.84
CA ALA A 197 -9.87 8.66 15.26
C ALA A 197 -8.92 7.77 16.08
N SER A 198 -8.63 8.21 17.32
CA SER A 198 -7.79 7.46 18.27
C SER A 198 -8.57 6.42 19.09
N THR A 199 -9.89 6.37 18.91
CA THR A 199 -10.83 5.43 19.54
C THR A 199 -11.99 5.19 18.58
N PRO A 200 -12.66 4.01 18.59
CA PRO A 200 -13.76 3.74 17.66
C PRO A 200 -14.94 4.69 17.87
N GLN A 201 -15.37 5.35 16.82
CA GLN A 201 -16.48 6.30 16.71
C GLN A 201 -17.73 5.64 16.10
N PRO A 202 -18.90 6.30 16.13
CA PRO A 202 -20.13 5.76 15.54
C PRO A 202 -20.07 5.49 14.02
N ASP A 203 -19.05 5.89 13.31
CA ASP A 203 -18.80 5.58 11.90
C ASP A 203 -17.78 4.44 11.71
N ASP A 204 -17.32 3.84 12.81
CA ASP A 204 -16.45 2.67 12.84
C ASP A 204 -17.24 1.38 13.09
N TYR A 205 -16.87 0.32 12.37
CA TYR A 205 -17.55 -0.97 12.39
C TYR A 205 -16.56 -2.13 12.49
N LEU A 206 -16.98 -3.19 13.19
CA LEU A 206 -16.30 -4.48 13.26
C LEU A 206 -17.23 -5.56 12.70
N PHE A 207 -16.72 -6.41 11.83
CA PHE A 207 -17.36 -7.63 11.35
C PHE A 207 -16.41 -8.82 11.53
N LEU A 208 -16.76 -9.77 12.39
CA LEU A 208 -15.97 -10.97 12.70
C LEU A 208 -16.68 -12.22 12.17
N VAL A 209 -15.96 -12.97 11.35
CA VAL A 209 -16.41 -14.24 10.76
C VAL A 209 -15.57 -15.36 11.33
N GLY A 210 -16.19 -16.27 12.09
CA GLY A 210 -15.58 -17.56 12.43
C GLY A 210 -15.80 -18.59 11.31
N LEU A 211 -14.81 -19.46 11.10
CA LEU A 211 -14.95 -20.64 10.26
C LEU A 211 -16.10 -21.50 10.78
N CYS A 212 -16.90 -21.98 9.84
CA CYS A 212 -17.94 -22.95 10.10
C CYS A 212 -18.13 -23.79 8.84
N LEU A 213 -18.09 -25.11 9.01
CA LEU A 213 -18.25 -26.07 7.91
C LEU A 213 -19.49 -26.95 8.11
N TYR A 214 -19.61 -27.54 9.30
CA TYR A 214 -20.69 -28.48 9.62
C TYR A 214 -21.41 -28.09 10.91
N GLN A 215 -22.69 -28.47 11.00
CA GLN A 215 -23.51 -28.35 12.22
C GLN A 215 -23.68 -26.92 12.77
N CYS A 216 -23.64 -25.91 11.89
CA CYS A 216 -23.66 -24.51 12.31
C CYS A 216 -25.06 -23.87 12.42
N GLY A 217 -26.13 -24.64 12.20
CA GLY A 217 -27.48 -24.07 12.11
C GLY A 217 -27.61 -23.10 10.93
N ASP A 218 -28.06 -21.87 11.19
CA ASP A 218 -28.13 -20.78 10.22
C ASP A 218 -26.81 -19.98 10.09
N GLY A 219 -25.76 -20.36 10.84
CA GLY A 219 -24.44 -19.73 10.78
C GLY A 219 -24.28 -18.47 11.62
N THR A 220 -25.36 -17.90 12.15
CA THR A 220 -25.36 -16.62 12.90
C THR A 220 -24.49 -16.69 14.17
N ALA A 221 -24.40 -17.86 14.82
CA ALA A 221 -23.54 -18.06 15.98
C ALA A 221 -22.03 -17.92 15.68
N TYR A 222 -21.64 -17.92 14.40
CA TYR A 222 -20.26 -17.76 13.91
C TYR A 222 -20.01 -16.36 13.32
N MET A 223 -20.84 -15.39 13.68
CA MET A 223 -20.73 -13.99 13.28
C MET A 223 -20.71 -13.11 14.54
N ARG A 224 -19.86 -12.10 14.58
CA ARG A 224 -19.99 -10.99 15.54
C ARG A 224 -19.86 -9.69 14.80
N ASP A 225 -20.50 -8.68 15.34
CA ASP A 225 -20.33 -7.32 14.89
C ASP A 225 -20.37 -6.36 16.07
N ALA A 226 -19.83 -5.17 15.83
CA ALA A 226 -19.87 -4.08 16.77
C ALA A 226 -19.76 -2.76 16.02
N ARG A 227 -20.22 -1.70 16.68
CA ARG A 227 -20.10 -0.33 16.20
C ARG A 227 -19.35 0.50 17.24
N GLY A 228 -18.52 1.43 16.81
CA GLY A 228 -17.85 2.33 17.75
C GLY A 228 -18.85 3.24 18.48
N ASP A 229 -18.53 3.63 19.71
CA ASP A 229 -19.39 4.47 20.56
C ASP A 229 -18.73 5.81 20.96
N GLY A 230 -17.54 6.08 20.43
CA GLY A 230 -16.70 7.23 20.77
C GLY A 230 -15.66 6.95 21.85
N SER A 231 -15.76 5.81 22.55
CA SER A 231 -14.85 5.39 23.62
C SER A 231 -14.32 3.96 23.48
N GLY A 232 -14.99 3.15 22.68
CA GLY A 232 -14.70 1.74 22.43
C GLY A 232 -15.73 1.12 21.50
N TRP A 233 -15.96 -0.18 21.65
CA TRP A 233 -16.88 -0.97 20.82
C TRP A 233 -18.19 -1.28 21.56
N ASP A 234 -19.32 -0.97 20.94
CA ASP A 234 -20.65 -1.46 21.31
C ASP A 234 -20.94 -2.79 20.61
N PHE A 235 -20.70 -3.91 21.31
CA PHE A 235 -21.03 -5.27 20.87
C PHE A 235 -22.53 -5.61 21.01
N GLY A 236 -23.36 -4.66 21.45
CA GLY A 236 -24.81 -4.77 21.42
C GLY A 236 -25.44 -4.27 20.12
N TRP A 237 -24.64 -3.64 19.25
CA TRP A 237 -25.04 -3.34 17.87
C TRP A 237 -25.25 -4.64 17.09
N ASP A 238 -26.24 -4.64 16.19
CA ASP A 238 -26.67 -5.80 15.42
C ASP A 238 -26.94 -5.34 13.98
N GLY A 239 -25.92 -5.49 13.14
CA GLY A 239 -25.99 -5.17 11.71
C GLY A 239 -26.58 -6.31 10.88
N ASP A 240 -27.35 -6.00 9.84
CA ASP A 240 -27.76 -7.02 8.85
C ASP A 240 -26.64 -7.18 7.81
N TRP A 241 -25.91 -8.29 7.82
CA TRP A 241 -24.85 -8.58 6.86
C TRP A 241 -24.75 -10.08 6.63
N ASN A 242 -24.07 -10.49 5.56
CA ASN A 242 -24.01 -11.89 5.16
C ASN A 242 -22.58 -12.38 5.01
N LYS A 243 -22.39 -13.68 5.27
CA LYS A 243 -21.14 -14.38 5.03
C LYS A 243 -21.36 -15.75 4.37
N ALA A 244 -20.31 -16.25 3.75
CA ALA A 244 -20.15 -17.66 3.41
C ALA A 244 -18.73 -18.11 3.81
N THR A 245 -18.58 -19.33 4.27
CA THR A 245 -17.27 -19.93 4.61
C THR A 245 -17.15 -21.32 4.03
N TRP A 246 -15.93 -21.71 3.65
CA TRP A 246 -15.61 -23.07 3.22
C TRP A 246 -14.13 -23.37 3.46
N ALA A 247 -13.74 -24.65 3.39
CA ALA A 247 -12.38 -25.13 3.59
C ALA A 247 -12.02 -26.25 2.59
N GLN A 248 -10.73 -26.56 2.45
CA GLN A 248 -10.26 -27.59 1.52
C GLN A 248 -9.15 -28.46 2.10
N TRP A 249 -9.34 -29.78 2.19
CA TRP A 249 -8.44 -30.72 2.88
C TRP A 249 -8.25 -32.02 2.08
N THR A 250 -7.25 -32.86 2.41
CA THR A 250 -7.01 -34.15 1.70
C THR A 250 -7.32 -35.44 2.49
N GLY A 251 -7.86 -35.38 3.72
CA GLY A 251 -8.23 -36.55 4.55
C GLY A 251 -9.63 -36.53 5.18
N ASN A 252 -9.95 -37.52 6.04
CA ASN A 252 -11.29 -37.61 6.66
C ASN A 252 -11.26 -38.32 8.04
N PRO A 253 -11.88 -37.78 9.10
CA PRO A 253 -12.39 -36.41 9.22
C PRO A 253 -11.21 -35.46 9.51
N PRO A 254 -11.12 -34.33 8.81
CA PRO A 254 -9.87 -33.57 8.69
C PRO A 254 -9.72 -32.47 9.77
N HIS A 255 -10.80 -32.01 10.41
CA HIS A 255 -10.82 -30.81 11.26
C HIS A 255 -10.96 -31.13 12.76
N ASN A 256 -10.54 -30.20 13.63
CA ASN A 256 -10.65 -30.30 15.10
C ASN A 256 -10.01 -31.58 15.71
N ASN A 257 -9.06 -32.22 15.03
CA ASN A 257 -8.45 -33.46 15.52
C ASN A 257 -6.99 -33.69 15.08
N ASN A 258 -6.48 -32.97 14.08
CA ASN A 258 -5.13 -33.15 13.48
C ASN A 258 -4.78 -34.61 13.17
N GLU A 259 -5.78 -35.49 13.01
CA GLU A 259 -5.58 -36.92 13.18
C GLU A 259 -5.04 -37.61 11.93
N ASN A 260 -5.25 -37.09 10.70
CA ASN A 260 -4.81 -37.79 9.48
C ASN A 260 -4.64 -37.00 8.16
N THR A 261 -4.57 -35.67 8.11
CA THR A 261 -4.08 -34.86 6.94
C THR A 261 -3.91 -33.39 7.32
N PHE A 262 -3.35 -32.58 6.42
CA PHE A 262 -3.44 -31.12 6.45
C PHE A 262 -4.79 -30.64 5.94
N ASP A 263 -5.26 -29.54 6.53
CA ASP A 263 -6.51 -28.89 6.19
C ASP A 263 -6.38 -27.80 5.12
N TYR A 264 -5.16 -27.52 4.64
CA TYR A 264 -4.65 -26.53 3.65
C TYR A 264 -5.14 -25.09 3.72
N GLY A 265 -6.40 -24.88 4.08
CA GLY A 265 -6.92 -23.66 4.61
C GLY A 265 -8.39 -23.46 4.28
N TRP A 266 -8.80 -22.21 4.32
CA TRP A 266 -10.21 -21.84 4.27
C TRP A 266 -10.42 -20.47 3.67
N TRP A 267 -11.67 -20.14 3.40
CA TRP A 267 -12.04 -18.81 2.95
C TRP A 267 -13.33 -18.31 3.55
N ALA A 268 -13.49 -16.99 3.54
CA ALA A 268 -14.74 -16.31 3.82
C ALA A 268 -15.11 -15.39 2.65
N LYS A 269 -16.40 -15.32 2.30
CA LYS A 269 -16.95 -14.25 1.47
C LYS A 269 -17.88 -13.43 2.34
N ILE A 270 -17.59 -12.14 2.49
CA ILE A 270 -18.26 -11.22 3.39
C ILE A 270 -18.95 -10.17 2.52
N TYR A 271 -20.26 -9.98 2.73
CA TYR A 271 -21.05 -8.98 2.03
C TYR A 271 -21.70 -8.07 3.06
N ILE A 272 -21.33 -6.79 3.02
CA ILE A 272 -21.82 -5.75 3.93
C ILE A 272 -22.69 -4.80 3.10
N PRO A 273 -24.03 -4.90 3.19
CA PRO A 273 -24.92 -3.97 2.52
C PRO A 273 -24.65 -2.52 2.93
N TRP A 274 -24.81 -1.58 2.00
CA TRP A 274 -24.61 -0.16 2.31
C TRP A 274 -25.54 0.34 3.42
N GLU A 275 -26.77 -0.19 3.46
CA GLU A 275 -27.76 0.16 4.47
C GLU A 275 -27.34 -0.24 5.89
N THR A 276 -26.55 -1.31 6.02
CA THR A 276 -25.95 -1.77 7.29
C THR A 276 -25.01 -0.71 7.86
N LEU A 277 -24.32 0.02 6.98
CA LEU A 277 -23.43 1.13 7.33
C LEU A 277 -24.16 2.48 7.39
N GLY A 278 -25.49 2.48 7.24
CA GLY A 278 -26.31 3.70 7.22
C GLY A 278 -26.24 4.50 5.91
N LEU A 279 -25.79 3.88 4.82
CA LEU A 279 -25.62 4.49 3.51
C LEU A 279 -26.71 4.03 2.53
N SER A 280 -27.11 4.90 1.59
CA SER A 280 -28.12 4.57 0.57
C SER A 280 -27.54 3.89 -0.68
N GLY A 281 -26.22 3.72 -0.74
CA GLY A 281 -25.49 3.22 -1.89
C GLY A 281 -23.97 3.32 -1.65
N PRO A 282 -23.15 2.95 -2.64
CA PRO A 282 -21.70 3.01 -2.50
C PRO A 282 -21.20 4.45 -2.34
N PRO A 283 -20.04 4.66 -1.69
CA PRO A 283 -19.33 5.93 -1.73
C PRO A 283 -19.02 6.37 -3.16
N SER A 284 -18.75 7.67 -3.34
CA SER A 284 -18.27 8.17 -4.63
C SER A 284 -16.92 7.55 -4.98
N GLU A 285 -16.66 7.35 -6.27
CA GLU A 285 -15.33 6.97 -6.75
C GLU A 285 -14.27 7.96 -6.25
N GLY A 286 -13.13 7.43 -5.80
CA GLY A 286 -12.04 8.16 -5.14
C GLY A 286 -12.26 8.39 -3.64
N ALA A 287 -13.42 8.06 -3.06
CA ALA A 287 -13.59 8.10 -1.61
C ALA A 287 -12.61 7.15 -0.92
N VAL A 288 -12.11 7.55 0.25
CA VAL A 288 -11.16 6.77 1.05
C VAL A 288 -11.75 6.55 2.44
N TRP A 289 -11.88 5.28 2.79
CA TRP A 289 -12.16 4.78 4.14
C TRP A 289 -10.90 4.24 4.77
N ARG A 290 -10.96 3.89 6.06
CA ARG A 290 -9.93 3.00 6.63
C ARG A 290 -10.41 1.56 6.72
N LEU A 291 -9.46 0.64 6.55
CA LEU A 291 -9.67 -0.81 6.60
C LEU A 291 -8.59 -1.44 7.47
N GLY A 292 -9.02 -2.31 8.39
CA GLY A 292 -8.15 -3.20 9.14
C GLY A 292 -8.61 -4.65 8.99
N VAL A 293 -7.66 -5.58 8.92
CA VAL A 293 -7.95 -7.02 8.91
C VAL A 293 -7.12 -7.73 9.97
N ARG A 294 -7.76 -8.58 10.76
CA ARG A 294 -7.08 -9.50 11.70
C ARG A 294 -7.45 -10.94 11.38
N LEU A 295 -6.44 -11.79 11.32
CA LEU A 295 -6.59 -13.22 11.15
C LEU A 295 -6.28 -13.93 12.47
N PHE A 296 -7.28 -14.61 13.00
CA PHE A 296 -7.19 -15.46 14.18
C PHE A 296 -7.06 -16.90 13.72
N ASP A 297 -6.26 -17.66 14.45
CA ASP A 297 -5.86 -18.99 14.06
C ASP A 297 -5.71 -19.90 15.27
N ARG A 298 -6.02 -21.18 15.05
CA ARG A 298 -5.83 -22.22 16.03
C ARG A 298 -5.52 -23.57 15.38
N ASP A 299 -4.42 -24.16 15.82
CA ASP A 299 -3.95 -25.44 15.29
C ASP A 299 -4.22 -26.65 16.18
N ASP A 300 -4.59 -26.46 17.46
CA ASP A 300 -4.80 -27.60 18.36
C ASP A 300 -5.92 -27.41 19.39
N GLY A 301 -6.41 -28.52 19.96
CA GLY A 301 -7.50 -28.52 20.93
C GLY A 301 -7.12 -28.00 22.32
N THR A 302 -5.85 -27.70 22.54
CA THR A 302 -5.34 -27.15 23.79
C THR A 302 -5.25 -25.62 23.70
N SER A 303 -4.84 -24.95 24.78
CA SER A 303 -4.54 -23.52 24.71
C SER A 303 -3.20 -23.22 24.04
N ALA A 304 -2.37 -24.24 23.78
CA ALA A 304 -1.06 -24.08 23.18
C ALA A 304 -1.14 -23.87 21.65
N GLY A 305 -2.17 -24.40 21.00
CA GLY A 305 -2.40 -24.23 19.57
C GLY A 305 -2.95 -22.88 19.16
N LEU A 306 -2.97 -21.86 20.04
CA LEU A 306 -3.38 -20.52 19.62
C LEU A 306 -2.20 -19.77 19.03
N ALA A 307 -2.30 -19.46 17.75
CA ALA A 307 -1.27 -18.73 17.04
C ALA A 307 -1.28 -17.23 17.35
N PRO A 308 -0.15 -16.54 17.12
CA PRO A 308 -0.13 -15.09 17.05
C PRO A 308 -1.12 -14.56 16.00
N VAL A 309 -1.86 -13.51 16.36
CA VAL A 309 -2.79 -12.88 15.42
C VAL A 309 -2.02 -12.14 14.34
N GLU A 310 -2.26 -12.49 13.08
CA GLU A 310 -1.76 -11.78 11.91
C GLU A 310 -2.64 -10.56 11.61
N ARG A 311 -2.04 -9.50 11.06
CA ARG A 311 -2.70 -8.19 10.93
C ARG A 311 -2.34 -7.48 9.62
N TRP A 312 -3.32 -6.77 9.07
CA TRP A 312 -3.13 -5.77 8.03
C TRP A 312 -3.85 -4.46 8.38
N PRO A 313 -3.15 -3.31 8.39
CA PRO A 313 -1.69 -3.17 8.35
C PRO A 313 -1.01 -3.86 9.55
N GLU A 314 0.30 -4.02 9.48
CA GLU A 314 1.08 -4.73 10.51
C GLU A 314 0.98 -4.05 11.89
N GLY A 315 0.79 -2.74 11.91
CA GLY A 315 0.61 -1.91 13.10
C GLY A 315 -0.83 -1.77 13.59
N LEU A 316 -1.78 -2.52 13.02
CA LEU A 316 -3.20 -2.42 13.34
C LEU A 316 -3.48 -2.61 14.84
N ASP A 317 -4.07 -1.58 15.45
CA ASP A 317 -4.77 -1.65 16.73
C ASP A 317 -6.29 -1.55 16.49
N PRO A 318 -7.08 -2.58 16.81
CA PRO A 318 -8.54 -2.54 16.62
C PRO A 318 -9.25 -1.47 17.46
N GLY A 319 -8.60 -0.93 18.48
CA GLY A 319 -9.13 0.17 19.30
C GLY A 319 -8.71 1.56 18.80
N CYS A 320 -7.95 1.66 17.70
CA CYS A 320 -7.40 2.93 17.24
C CYS A 320 -7.47 3.03 15.70
N PRO A 321 -8.60 3.51 15.15
CA PRO A 321 -8.80 3.70 13.71
C PRO A 321 -7.65 4.38 12.97
N SER A 322 -6.93 5.32 13.62
CA SER A 322 -5.73 5.97 13.06
C SER A 322 -4.61 5.01 12.62
N THR A 323 -4.63 3.76 13.11
CA THR A 323 -3.63 2.72 12.78
C THR A 323 -4.04 1.81 11.62
N TRP A 324 -5.27 1.97 11.12
CA TRP A 324 -5.82 1.13 10.06
C TRP A 324 -5.29 1.58 8.70
N GLY A 325 -5.30 0.66 7.73
CA GLY A 325 -4.93 0.94 6.34
C GLY A 325 -6.06 1.67 5.65
N GLU A 326 -5.97 1.84 4.35
CA GLU A 326 -6.97 2.57 3.57
C GLU A 326 -7.69 1.65 2.58
N LEU A 327 -8.98 1.90 2.43
CA LEU A 327 -9.83 1.34 1.39
C LEU A 327 -10.27 2.49 0.48
N ALA A 328 -9.75 2.52 -0.73
CA ALA A 328 -10.14 3.48 -1.75
C ALA A 328 -11.17 2.86 -2.70
N PHE A 329 -12.23 3.60 -3.02
CA PHE A 329 -13.29 3.14 -3.92
C PHE A 329 -12.96 3.52 -5.37
N GLY A 330 -12.86 2.54 -6.27
CA GLY A 330 -12.49 2.75 -7.66
C GLY A 330 -11.07 2.31 -7.97
N GLN A 331 -10.45 2.95 -8.97
CA GLN A 331 -9.05 2.71 -9.34
C GLN A 331 -8.14 3.82 -8.83
N ALA A 332 -6.85 3.51 -8.71
CA ALA A 332 -5.86 4.52 -8.38
C ALA A 332 -5.75 5.54 -9.51
N THR A 333 -6.07 6.80 -9.22
CA THR A 333 -5.85 7.92 -10.13
C THR A 333 -4.55 8.62 -9.79
N TYR A 334 -3.82 9.06 -10.80
CA TYR A 334 -2.66 9.91 -10.63
C TYR A 334 -2.76 11.09 -11.59
N GLU A 335 -2.81 12.27 -11.01
CA GLU A 335 -2.68 13.53 -11.73
C GLU A 335 -1.48 14.27 -11.13
N PRO A 336 -0.43 14.54 -11.92
CA PRO A 336 0.66 15.39 -11.48
C PRO A 336 0.12 16.73 -10.95
N SER A 337 0.76 17.28 -9.92
CA SER A 337 0.32 18.53 -9.29
C SER A 337 0.35 19.75 -10.24
N HIS A 338 1.01 19.60 -11.38
CA HIS A 338 1.08 20.58 -12.45
C HIS A 338 1.34 19.85 -13.77
N LEU A 339 0.95 20.47 -14.88
CA LEU A 339 1.25 19.92 -16.20
C LEU A 339 2.76 19.88 -16.39
N LEU A 340 3.28 18.83 -17.02
CA LEU A 340 4.72 18.65 -17.24
C LEU A 340 5.06 18.72 -18.72
N TYR A 341 6.14 19.41 -19.08
CA TYR A 341 6.65 19.41 -20.44
C TYR A 341 7.77 18.36 -20.60
N PRO A 342 7.61 17.34 -21.48
CA PRO A 342 8.64 16.34 -21.71
C PRO A 342 9.94 16.94 -22.23
N GLN A 343 11.06 16.66 -21.55
CA GLN A 343 12.39 17.09 -21.98
C GLN A 343 13.27 15.92 -22.44
N GLY A 344 13.01 14.72 -21.94
CA GLY A 344 13.77 13.55 -22.34
C GLY A 344 13.16 12.25 -21.89
N THR A 345 13.83 11.18 -22.29
CA THR A 345 13.44 9.81 -21.97
C THR A 345 14.66 9.05 -21.49
N THR A 346 14.50 8.34 -20.37
CA THR A 346 15.47 7.41 -19.83
C THR A 346 14.88 6.00 -19.93
N VAL A 347 15.66 5.05 -20.45
CA VAL A 347 15.29 3.63 -20.49
C VAL A 347 16.17 2.89 -19.50
N ILE A 348 15.55 2.20 -18.54
CA ILE A 348 16.22 1.48 -17.46
C ILE A 348 15.94 0.00 -17.65
N ARG A 349 17.00 -0.79 -17.86
CA ARG A 349 16.94 -2.24 -18.12
C ARG A 349 18.28 -2.90 -17.78
N ARG A 350 18.27 -4.07 -17.13
CA ARG A 350 19.50 -4.81 -16.80
C ARG A 350 20.34 -5.08 -18.05
N GLY A 351 21.58 -4.59 -18.03
CA GLY A 351 22.53 -4.72 -19.16
C GLY A 351 22.49 -3.58 -20.17
N LEU A 352 21.67 -2.54 -19.95
CA LEU A 352 21.67 -1.31 -20.74
C LEU A 352 22.37 -0.17 -19.97
N GLY A 353 23.56 0.22 -20.42
CA GLY A 353 24.34 1.29 -19.77
C GLY A 353 24.75 0.91 -18.35
N GLU A 354 24.56 1.83 -17.41
CA GLU A 354 24.82 1.64 -15.97
C GLU A 354 23.54 1.29 -15.18
N SER A 355 22.46 0.93 -15.87
CA SER A 355 21.17 0.62 -15.24
C SER A 355 21.27 -0.58 -14.30
N ILE A 356 20.77 -0.41 -13.08
CA ILE A 356 20.59 -1.49 -12.10
C ILE A 356 19.10 -1.82 -12.06
N VAL A 357 18.79 -3.07 -12.38
CA VAL A 357 17.45 -3.64 -12.27
C VAL A 357 17.60 -4.99 -11.60
N GLU A 358 16.79 -5.24 -10.59
CA GLU A 358 16.72 -6.50 -9.85
C GLU A 358 15.30 -7.05 -9.95
N ASP A 359 15.17 -8.36 -10.10
CA ASP A 359 13.88 -9.03 -10.04
C ASP A 359 13.99 -10.45 -9.49
N ALA A 360 12.95 -10.85 -8.77
CA ALA A 360 12.84 -12.19 -8.22
C ALA A 360 11.37 -12.55 -8.15
N TRP A 361 11.08 -13.85 -8.14
CA TRP A 361 9.74 -14.34 -7.85
C TRP A 361 9.77 -15.24 -6.62
N VAL A 362 8.61 -15.38 -5.99
CA VAL A 362 8.40 -16.25 -4.82
C VAL A 362 7.23 -17.18 -5.09
N GLY A 363 7.26 -18.38 -4.50
CA GLY A 363 6.16 -19.34 -4.53
C GLY A 363 6.44 -20.55 -5.42
N GLY A 364 5.49 -20.92 -6.27
CA GLY A 364 5.49 -22.20 -6.99
C GLY A 364 6.13 -22.24 -8.37
N GLY A 365 6.21 -21.08 -9.03
CA GLY A 365 6.65 -20.95 -10.42
C GLY A 365 5.84 -21.84 -11.37
N GLY A 366 6.45 -22.23 -12.48
CA GLY A 366 5.79 -23.07 -13.50
C GLY A 366 5.61 -24.55 -13.12
N THR A 367 6.01 -24.97 -11.91
CA THR A 367 6.01 -26.37 -11.46
C THR A 367 5.14 -26.63 -10.24
N CYS A 368 4.50 -25.62 -9.67
CA CYS A 368 3.69 -25.73 -8.45
C CYS A 368 4.44 -26.36 -7.27
N SER A 369 5.67 -25.91 -7.01
CA SER A 369 6.54 -26.46 -5.96
C SER A 369 6.69 -25.53 -4.75
N GLY A 370 5.76 -24.62 -4.52
CA GLY A 370 5.78 -23.68 -3.40
C GLY A 370 5.01 -24.19 -2.19
N GLY A 371 4.85 -23.32 -1.19
CA GLY A 371 4.01 -23.60 -0.02
C GLY A 371 4.41 -24.89 0.72
N HIS A 372 3.45 -25.77 1.01
CA HIS A 372 3.72 -27.05 1.68
C HIS A 372 4.52 -28.06 0.85
N GLU A 373 4.66 -27.85 -0.46
CA GLU A 373 5.53 -28.66 -1.34
C GLU A 373 6.94 -28.06 -1.46
N GLY A 374 7.14 -26.83 -0.95
CA GLY A 374 8.40 -26.09 -0.98
C GLY A 374 8.87 -25.63 0.40
N ASP A 375 9.75 -24.64 0.42
CA ASP A 375 10.25 -23.97 1.63
C ASP A 375 9.94 -22.46 1.58
N PRO A 376 8.84 -22.00 2.21
CA PRO A 376 8.45 -20.59 2.23
C PRO A 376 9.51 -19.62 2.80
N ASP A 377 10.46 -20.12 3.59
CA ASP A 377 11.55 -19.33 4.18
C ASP A 377 12.88 -19.49 3.43
N GLY A 378 13.04 -20.54 2.62
CA GLY A 378 14.31 -20.91 1.97
C GLY A 378 14.32 -20.84 0.44
N ASP A 379 13.17 -20.95 -0.21
CA ASP A 379 13.07 -20.92 -1.67
C ASP A 379 13.25 -19.49 -2.20
N ASN A 380 14.43 -19.24 -2.78
CA ASN A 380 14.78 -18.00 -3.46
C ASN A 380 15.02 -18.25 -4.95
N HIS A 381 14.51 -17.35 -5.78
CA HIS A 381 14.60 -17.42 -7.23
C HIS A 381 15.16 -16.15 -7.87
N GLY A 382 16.02 -15.41 -7.16
CA GLY A 382 16.61 -14.16 -7.65
C GLY A 382 17.52 -14.29 -8.86
N SER A 383 17.95 -15.50 -9.21
CA SER A 383 18.76 -15.77 -10.40
C SER A 383 18.02 -16.59 -11.47
N ASP A 384 16.71 -16.80 -11.33
CA ASP A 384 15.93 -17.57 -12.30
C ASP A 384 15.74 -16.76 -13.58
N PRO A 385 15.96 -17.33 -14.78
CA PRO A 385 15.74 -16.61 -16.04
C PRO A 385 14.26 -16.30 -16.35
N ASN A 386 13.32 -16.68 -15.47
CA ASN A 386 11.88 -16.47 -15.63
C ASN A 386 11.27 -15.80 -14.40
N LEU A 387 10.15 -15.13 -14.63
CA LEU A 387 9.25 -14.59 -13.61
C LEU A 387 7.88 -15.25 -13.74
N PHE A 388 7.15 -15.34 -12.64
CA PHE A 388 5.83 -15.98 -12.59
C PHE A 388 4.82 -15.14 -11.81
N VAL A 389 3.58 -15.15 -12.31
CA VAL A 389 2.43 -14.55 -11.63
C VAL A 389 1.28 -15.56 -11.66
N GLU A 390 0.78 -15.93 -10.48
CA GLU A 390 -0.28 -16.94 -10.33
C GLU A 390 -1.06 -16.78 -9.02
N ASN A 391 -2.38 -16.86 -9.10
CA ASN A 391 -3.30 -16.96 -7.95
C ASN A 391 -4.54 -17.77 -8.34
N GLN A 392 -5.24 -18.35 -7.36
CA GLN A 392 -6.46 -19.12 -7.55
C GLN A 392 -7.29 -19.18 -6.26
N GLU A 393 -8.54 -19.65 -6.34
CA GLU A 393 -9.41 -19.78 -5.15
C GLU A 393 -9.20 -21.10 -4.39
N TRP A 394 -8.52 -22.07 -5.00
CA TRP A 394 -8.23 -23.35 -4.36
C TRP A 394 -6.97 -23.23 -3.49
N VAL A 395 -7.18 -23.23 -2.19
CA VAL A 395 -6.14 -23.15 -1.15
C VAL A 395 -5.25 -24.40 -1.12
N THR A 396 -5.78 -25.58 -1.44
CA THR A 396 -4.94 -26.81 -1.60
C THR A 396 -3.85 -26.65 -2.66
N ASP A 397 -4.07 -25.71 -3.55
CA ASP A 397 -3.33 -25.43 -4.77
C ASP A 397 -2.40 -24.22 -4.56
N PHE A 398 -2.25 -23.78 -3.30
CA PHE A 398 -1.27 -22.80 -2.82
C PHE A 398 0.16 -23.04 -3.33
N PRO A 399 0.66 -24.30 -3.48
CA PRO A 399 1.96 -24.55 -4.09
C PRO A 399 2.16 -23.98 -5.48
N CYS A 400 1.11 -23.58 -6.21
CA CYS A 400 1.23 -22.92 -7.51
C CYS A 400 1.34 -21.39 -7.42
N PHE A 401 0.95 -20.78 -6.29
CA PHE A 401 0.84 -19.32 -6.20
C PHE A 401 2.20 -18.69 -6.43
N SER A 402 2.24 -17.59 -7.19
CA SER A 402 3.49 -16.93 -7.55
C SER A 402 3.34 -15.42 -7.63
N LYS A 403 4.29 -14.69 -7.03
CA LYS A 403 4.42 -13.22 -7.11
C LYS A 403 5.77 -12.88 -7.68
N SER A 404 5.85 -11.85 -8.53
CA SER A 404 7.11 -11.33 -9.04
C SER A 404 7.37 -9.93 -8.50
N PHE A 405 8.61 -9.65 -8.11
CA PHE A 405 9.06 -8.38 -7.53
C PHE A 405 10.16 -7.80 -8.42
N LEU A 406 10.12 -6.48 -8.65
CA LEU A 406 11.10 -5.78 -9.47
C LEU A 406 11.54 -4.49 -8.78
N ARG A 407 12.84 -4.19 -8.85
CA ARG A 407 13.46 -2.95 -8.38
C ARG A 407 14.20 -2.26 -9.52
N PHE A 408 13.92 -0.99 -9.75
CA PHE A 408 14.61 -0.16 -10.74
C PHE A 408 15.33 0.99 -10.06
N ASP A 409 16.65 1.08 -10.25
CA ASP A 409 17.40 2.28 -9.86
C ASP A 409 17.05 3.45 -10.79
N LEU A 410 16.61 4.56 -10.20
CA LEU A 410 16.19 5.76 -10.90
C LEU A 410 17.31 6.80 -11.06
N ALA A 411 18.50 6.56 -10.51
CA ALA A 411 19.68 7.43 -10.66
C ALA A 411 20.05 7.82 -12.11
N PRO A 412 19.78 6.99 -13.15
CA PRO A 412 20.00 7.39 -14.54
C PRO A 412 19.10 8.53 -15.04
N ILE A 413 18.04 8.91 -14.32
CA ILE A 413 17.20 10.07 -14.64
C ILE A 413 17.91 11.34 -14.15
N PRO A 414 18.03 12.41 -14.98
CA PRO A 414 18.72 13.63 -14.56
C PRO A 414 18.09 14.23 -13.30
N PRO A 415 18.88 14.73 -12.32
CA PRO A 415 18.35 15.27 -11.07
C PRO A 415 17.53 16.55 -11.29
N GLY A 416 16.54 16.79 -10.43
CA GLY A 416 15.70 17.99 -10.43
C GLY A 416 14.66 18.00 -11.55
N LYS A 417 14.35 16.84 -12.13
CA LYS A 417 13.27 16.67 -13.11
C LYS A 417 12.01 16.18 -12.42
N GLU A 418 10.92 16.18 -13.16
CA GLU A 418 9.69 15.54 -12.75
C GLU A 418 9.28 14.45 -13.73
N ILE A 419 8.65 13.40 -13.21
CA ILE A 419 8.24 12.24 -14.01
C ILE A 419 6.92 12.56 -14.72
N VAL A 420 6.98 12.65 -16.05
CA VAL A 420 5.81 12.86 -16.90
C VAL A 420 5.02 11.56 -17.05
N SER A 421 5.74 10.48 -17.38
CA SER A 421 5.16 9.16 -17.55
C SER A 421 6.22 8.09 -17.31
N ALA A 422 5.83 6.96 -16.74
CA ALA A 422 6.69 5.78 -16.64
C ALA A 422 5.94 4.52 -17.07
N THR A 423 6.53 3.74 -17.97
CA THR A 423 5.93 2.52 -18.52
C THR A 423 6.82 1.33 -18.22
N LEU A 424 6.30 0.36 -17.46
CA LEU A 424 6.93 -0.93 -17.23
C LEU A 424 6.54 -1.89 -18.35
N THR A 425 7.50 -2.45 -19.06
CA THR A 425 7.29 -3.46 -20.12
C THR A 425 7.89 -4.80 -19.72
N ILE A 426 7.10 -5.87 -19.76
CA ILE A 426 7.54 -7.25 -19.50
C ILE A 426 6.98 -8.17 -20.57
N HIS A 427 7.77 -9.16 -21.00
CA HIS A 427 7.38 -10.10 -22.05
C HIS A 427 6.86 -11.41 -21.47
N GLN A 428 5.67 -11.82 -21.89
CA GLN A 428 5.10 -13.13 -21.63
C GLN A 428 5.56 -14.12 -22.70
N TRP A 429 6.20 -15.21 -22.31
CA TRP A 429 6.67 -16.23 -23.24
C TRP A 429 5.88 -17.54 -23.18
N SER A 430 5.10 -17.79 -22.11
CA SER A 430 4.20 -18.95 -21.97
C SER A 430 3.18 -18.74 -20.84
N ASN A 431 2.42 -19.79 -20.51
CA ASN A 431 1.52 -19.91 -19.37
C ASN A 431 1.35 -21.38 -18.96
N ALA A 432 0.71 -21.61 -17.80
CA ALA A 432 0.22 -22.94 -17.43
C ALA A 432 -0.93 -23.36 -18.38
N ARG A 433 -1.01 -24.66 -18.70
CA ARG A 433 -2.04 -25.32 -19.54
C ARG A 433 -2.92 -24.41 -20.41
N TRP A 434 -2.52 -24.17 -21.65
CA TRP A 434 -3.22 -23.30 -22.59
C TRP A 434 -4.68 -23.70 -22.88
N ASP A 435 -5.05 -24.97 -22.71
CA ASP A 435 -6.39 -25.51 -22.97
C ASP A 435 -7.36 -25.39 -21.78
N GLY A 436 -6.85 -24.98 -20.60
CA GLY A 436 -7.64 -24.72 -19.40
C GLY A 436 -7.46 -23.31 -18.82
N ALA A 437 -6.37 -22.63 -19.17
CA ALA A 437 -6.07 -21.28 -18.70
C ALA A 437 -7.07 -20.24 -19.21
N GLN A 438 -7.21 -19.17 -18.43
CA GLN A 438 -7.95 -17.97 -18.80
C GLN A 438 -6.99 -16.77 -18.84
N PRO A 439 -7.36 -15.66 -19.51
CA PRO A 439 -6.67 -14.39 -19.33
C PRO A 439 -6.63 -14.01 -17.84
N SER A 440 -5.56 -13.33 -17.43
CA SER A 440 -5.35 -12.90 -16.04
C SER A 440 -5.25 -11.39 -15.97
N LEU A 441 -5.97 -10.76 -15.04
CA LEU A 441 -5.79 -9.35 -14.74
C LEU A 441 -4.63 -9.19 -13.76
N ILE A 442 -3.46 -8.80 -14.25
CA ILE A 442 -2.25 -8.65 -13.43
C ILE A 442 -2.13 -7.19 -12.99
N TRP A 443 -2.15 -7.00 -11.68
CA TRP A 443 -1.96 -5.72 -11.00
C TRP A 443 -0.46 -5.39 -10.83
N LEU A 444 -0.14 -4.11 -10.97
CA LEU A 444 1.11 -3.49 -10.55
C LEU A 444 0.92 -2.89 -9.16
N PHE A 445 1.75 -3.31 -8.21
CA PHE A 445 1.76 -2.82 -6.84
C PHE A 445 3.00 -2.00 -6.56
N THR A 446 2.90 -0.96 -5.74
CA THR A 446 4.07 -0.49 -4.98
C THR A 446 4.29 -1.40 -3.78
N VAL A 447 5.55 -1.61 -3.41
CA VAL A 447 5.94 -2.41 -2.23
C VAL A 447 7.05 -1.70 -1.46
N ASP A 448 7.29 -2.12 -0.23
CA ASP A 448 8.44 -1.62 0.54
C ASP A 448 9.77 -2.00 -0.12
N GLY A 449 10.79 -1.16 0.03
CA GLY A 449 12.11 -1.37 -0.58
C GLY A 449 13.11 -2.20 0.22
N ASN A 450 12.69 -2.73 1.38
CA ASN A 450 13.53 -3.54 2.28
C ASN A 450 13.53 -5.02 1.86
N TRP A 451 13.92 -5.29 0.62
CA TRP A 451 14.14 -6.65 0.12
C TRP A 451 15.41 -6.73 -0.74
N ASP A 452 15.89 -7.95 -0.92
CA ASP A 452 17.12 -8.24 -1.67
C ASP A 452 16.85 -9.45 -2.58
N GLU A 453 17.24 -9.31 -3.85
CA GLU A 453 17.03 -10.31 -4.91
C GLU A 453 17.55 -11.70 -4.51
N ASP A 454 18.71 -11.77 -3.88
CA ASP A 454 19.40 -13.02 -3.53
C ASP A 454 18.84 -13.69 -2.26
N THR A 455 17.93 -13.04 -1.56
CA THR A 455 17.36 -13.58 -0.30
C THR A 455 15.84 -13.55 -0.23
N LEU A 456 15.17 -13.00 -1.26
CA LEU A 456 13.72 -12.94 -1.32
C LEU A 456 13.10 -14.34 -1.29
N THR A 457 12.17 -14.56 -0.36
CA THR A 457 11.36 -15.77 -0.18
C THR A 457 9.92 -15.39 0.10
N TRP A 458 8.99 -16.36 0.10
CA TRP A 458 7.57 -16.06 0.34
C TRP A 458 7.35 -15.31 1.66
N ASN A 459 7.98 -15.76 2.75
CA ASN A 459 7.75 -15.24 4.09
C ASN A 459 8.52 -13.95 4.43
N ASN A 460 9.48 -13.54 3.59
CA ASN A 460 10.19 -12.27 3.75
C ASN A 460 9.88 -11.24 2.65
N ALA A 461 9.07 -11.63 1.65
CA ALA A 461 8.65 -10.73 0.59
C ALA A 461 7.90 -9.52 1.15
N PRO A 462 8.12 -8.32 0.57
CA PRO A 462 7.47 -7.12 1.06
C PRO A 462 5.96 -7.17 0.80
N LEU A 463 5.19 -6.56 1.70
CA LEU A 463 3.74 -6.44 1.52
C LEU A 463 3.39 -5.36 0.49
N ALA A 464 2.23 -5.51 -0.13
CA ALA A 464 1.64 -4.46 -0.96
C ALA A 464 1.52 -3.15 -0.14
N ARG A 465 1.99 -2.05 -0.72
CA ARG A 465 1.62 -0.71 -0.26
C ARG A 465 0.32 -0.27 -0.91
N GLU A 466 0.19 -0.45 -2.22
CA GLU A 466 -1.00 -0.06 -2.99
C GLU A 466 -1.08 -0.79 -4.32
N ASN A 467 -2.28 -1.24 -4.73
CA ASN A 467 -2.55 -1.70 -6.10
C ASN A 467 -2.87 -0.50 -7.00
N LEU A 468 -2.02 -0.24 -8.00
CA LEU A 468 -2.10 0.97 -8.81
C LEU A 468 -2.86 0.74 -10.12
N THR A 469 -2.24 0.03 -11.04
CA THR A 469 -2.76 -0.20 -12.40
C THR A 469 -2.79 -1.69 -12.69
N ALA A 470 -3.57 -2.11 -13.68
CA ALA A 470 -3.68 -3.52 -14.04
C ALA A 470 -3.79 -3.71 -15.55
N VAL A 471 -3.32 -4.86 -16.03
CA VAL A 471 -3.29 -5.23 -17.44
C VAL A 471 -3.81 -6.64 -17.60
N TRP A 472 -4.71 -6.85 -18.56
CA TRP A 472 -5.10 -8.18 -18.99
C TRP A 472 -3.96 -8.83 -19.78
N VAL A 473 -3.48 -9.97 -19.28
CA VAL A 473 -2.48 -10.81 -19.94
C VAL A 473 -3.18 -12.05 -20.49
N ASP A 474 -3.17 -12.18 -21.81
CA ASP A 474 -3.87 -13.24 -22.52
C ASP A 474 -3.17 -14.61 -22.37
N VAL A 475 -3.91 -15.66 -22.74
CA VAL A 475 -3.37 -17.02 -22.83
C VAL A 475 -2.58 -17.18 -24.13
N ILE A 476 -1.36 -17.71 -24.04
CA ILE A 476 -0.60 -18.17 -25.19
C ILE A 476 -1.05 -19.61 -25.50
N THR A 477 -1.63 -19.78 -26.69
CA THR A 477 -2.03 -21.06 -27.28
C THR A 477 -1.07 -21.44 -28.40
N PRO A 478 -1.09 -22.71 -28.87
CA PRO A 478 -0.30 -23.12 -30.03
C PRO A 478 -0.53 -22.27 -31.28
N GLU A 479 -1.73 -21.68 -31.44
CA GLU A 479 -2.12 -20.89 -32.60
C GLU A 479 -1.62 -19.44 -32.56
N ASN A 480 -1.47 -18.86 -31.37
CA ASN A 480 -1.06 -17.45 -31.19
C ASN A 480 0.37 -17.28 -30.67
N ASN A 481 1.09 -18.37 -30.37
CA ASN A 481 2.45 -18.32 -29.82
C ASN A 481 3.45 -17.72 -30.81
N PRO A 482 4.03 -16.53 -30.52
CA PRO A 482 5.02 -15.90 -31.40
C PRO A 482 6.42 -16.52 -31.30
N GLY A 483 6.64 -17.46 -30.38
CA GLY A 483 7.96 -17.89 -29.94
C GLY A 483 8.64 -16.85 -29.06
N LEU A 484 9.83 -17.18 -28.55
CA LEU A 484 10.64 -16.23 -27.78
C LEU A 484 11.05 -15.01 -28.64
N PRO A 485 11.07 -13.78 -28.09
CA PRO A 485 10.99 -13.47 -26.66
C PRO A 485 9.58 -13.39 -26.06
N GLY A 486 8.54 -13.71 -26.83
CA GLY A 486 7.16 -13.65 -26.35
C GLY A 486 6.44 -12.35 -26.69
N ILE A 487 5.30 -12.11 -26.02
CA ILE A 487 4.41 -10.96 -26.24
C ILE A 487 4.69 -9.89 -25.18
N PRO A 488 5.00 -8.64 -25.55
CA PRO A 488 5.18 -7.56 -24.57
C PRO A 488 3.83 -7.08 -24.01
N TYR A 489 3.78 -6.89 -22.69
CA TYR A 489 2.71 -6.19 -21.98
C TYR A 489 3.28 -5.00 -21.23
N THR A 490 2.46 -3.95 -21.08
CA THR A 490 2.89 -2.69 -20.49
C THR A 490 1.97 -2.23 -19.37
N TRP A 491 2.52 -1.96 -18.20
CA TRP A 491 1.83 -1.33 -17.08
C TRP A 491 2.21 0.15 -17.00
N ASP A 492 1.24 0.99 -16.65
CA ASP A 492 1.51 2.37 -16.28
C ASP A 492 2.03 2.41 -14.84
N ALA A 493 3.30 2.79 -14.71
CA ALA A 493 4.03 2.91 -13.46
C ALA A 493 4.30 4.39 -13.10
N THR A 494 3.63 5.33 -13.77
CA THR A 494 3.92 6.77 -13.68
C THR A 494 3.91 7.27 -12.24
N ARG A 495 2.83 7.00 -11.50
CA ARG A 495 2.71 7.41 -10.09
C ARG A 495 3.83 6.84 -9.23
N ALA A 496 4.05 5.53 -9.31
CA ALA A 496 5.06 4.85 -8.50
C ALA A 496 6.48 5.37 -8.80
N ALA A 497 6.80 5.60 -10.07
CA ALA A 497 8.09 6.14 -10.48
C ALA A 497 8.27 7.60 -10.05
N ALA A 498 7.23 8.42 -10.14
CA ALA A 498 7.24 9.81 -9.67
C ALA A 498 7.51 9.88 -8.16
N GLU A 499 6.72 9.16 -7.36
CA GLU A 499 6.86 9.14 -5.90
C GLU A 499 8.23 8.60 -5.46
N ALA A 500 8.73 7.54 -6.10
CA ALA A 500 10.05 6.98 -5.79
C ALA A 500 11.20 7.94 -6.18
N TYR A 501 11.09 8.57 -7.35
CA TYR A 501 12.08 9.54 -7.84
C TYR A 501 12.16 10.76 -6.92
N ASP A 502 11.01 11.33 -6.53
CA ASP A 502 10.91 12.48 -5.64
C ASP A 502 11.46 12.16 -4.23
N ALA A 503 11.25 10.92 -3.77
CA ALA A 503 11.80 10.43 -2.51
C ALA A 503 13.30 10.07 -2.60
N GLY A 504 13.90 10.07 -3.79
CA GLY A 504 15.31 9.70 -4.00
C GLY A 504 15.60 8.23 -3.69
N VAL A 505 14.64 7.35 -3.92
CA VAL A 505 14.75 5.89 -3.67
C VAL A 505 14.48 5.10 -4.95
N PRO A 506 14.94 3.83 -5.05
CA PRO A 506 14.58 2.97 -6.16
C PRO A 506 13.07 2.75 -6.27
N LEU A 507 12.57 2.58 -7.49
CA LEU A 507 11.21 2.12 -7.71
C LEU A 507 11.11 0.64 -7.32
N ASN A 508 10.25 0.32 -6.35
CA ASN A 508 9.99 -1.04 -5.89
C ASN A 508 8.56 -1.42 -6.20
N VAL A 509 8.38 -2.45 -7.03
CA VAL A 509 7.07 -2.91 -7.48
C VAL A 509 6.91 -4.42 -7.39
N ALA A 510 5.66 -4.87 -7.31
CA ALA A 510 5.30 -6.28 -7.49
C ALA A 510 4.24 -6.44 -8.57
N LEU A 511 4.23 -7.62 -9.20
CA LEU A 511 3.16 -8.08 -10.07
C LEU A 511 2.42 -9.23 -9.41
N TYR A 512 1.11 -9.09 -9.28
CA TYR A 512 0.24 -10.15 -8.77
C TYR A 512 -1.16 -10.10 -9.36
N THR A 513 -1.93 -11.17 -9.19
CA THR A 513 -3.29 -11.32 -9.75
C THR A 513 -4.27 -11.73 -8.66
N ALA A 514 -5.54 -11.33 -8.84
CA ALA A 514 -6.66 -11.74 -7.99
C ALA A 514 -7.39 -12.99 -8.54
N ASP A 515 -6.80 -13.67 -9.53
CA ASP A 515 -7.38 -14.85 -10.19
C ASP A 515 -7.96 -15.86 -9.20
N VAL A 516 -9.03 -16.51 -9.64
CA VAL A 516 -9.73 -17.57 -8.89
C VAL A 516 -9.67 -18.93 -9.59
N ASN A 517 -9.36 -18.95 -10.88
CA ASN A 517 -9.32 -20.17 -11.67
C ASN A 517 -7.95 -20.84 -11.60
N GLN A 518 -7.93 -22.17 -11.69
CA GLN A 518 -6.70 -22.94 -11.87
C GLN A 518 -6.00 -22.60 -13.20
N HIS A 519 -4.72 -22.92 -13.28
CA HIS A 519 -3.88 -22.71 -14.47
C HIS A 519 -3.78 -21.24 -14.89
N SER A 520 -3.90 -20.32 -13.92
CA SER A 520 -3.80 -18.88 -14.17
C SER A 520 -2.36 -18.42 -14.43
N SER A 521 -1.36 -19.22 -14.04
CA SER A 521 0.06 -18.92 -14.18
C SER A 521 0.47 -18.31 -15.51
N LYS A 522 1.11 -17.13 -15.48
CA LYS A 522 1.71 -16.45 -16.63
C LYS A 522 3.23 -16.45 -16.50
N TYR A 523 3.93 -16.85 -17.57
CA TYR A 523 5.38 -17.05 -17.56
C TYR A 523 6.02 -15.87 -18.28
N LEU A 524 6.82 -15.12 -17.54
CA LEU A 524 7.37 -13.83 -17.94
C LEU A 524 8.91 -13.93 -18.01
N LEU A 525 9.55 -13.06 -18.80
CA LEU A 525 11.01 -12.97 -18.84
C LEU A 525 11.55 -12.15 -17.66
N SER A 526 12.57 -12.69 -16.97
CA SER A 526 13.35 -12.02 -15.92
C SER A 526 14.49 -11.19 -16.50
N SER A 527 15.06 -10.29 -15.70
CA SER A 527 16.34 -9.63 -15.97
C SER A 527 17.51 -10.61 -16.11
N ASP A 528 17.42 -11.84 -15.59
CA ASP A 528 18.39 -12.91 -15.79
C ASP A 528 18.17 -13.76 -17.04
N SER A 529 17.21 -13.36 -17.89
CA SER A 529 17.02 -14.02 -19.19
C SER A 529 18.32 -14.09 -19.99
N VAL A 530 18.46 -15.13 -20.80
CA VAL A 530 19.67 -15.34 -21.62
C VAL A 530 19.98 -14.13 -22.52
N PRO A 531 21.28 -13.90 -22.88
CA PRO A 531 21.69 -12.71 -23.62
C PRO A 531 20.98 -12.49 -24.97
N ALA A 532 20.48 -13.56 -25.59
CA ALA A 532 19.72 -13.47 -26.84
C ALA A 532 18.40 -12.67 -26.70
N TYR A 533 17.89 -12.52 -25.47
CA TYR A 533 16.65 -11.81 -25.16
C TYR A 533 16.88 -10.58 -24.28
N ILE A 534 18.10 -10.02 -24.30
CA ILE A 534 18.47 -8.85 -23.48
C ILE A 534 17.54 -7.65 -23.74
N ASP A 535 17.03 -7.50 -24.97
CA ASP A 535 16.10 -6.43 -25.33
C ASP A 535 14.67 -6.64 -24.81
N ALA A 536 14.35 -7.85 -24.35
CA ALA A 536 13.03 -8.23 -23.85
C ALA A 536 12.95 -8.38 -22.33
N ARG A 537 14.08 -8.18 -21.62
CA ARG A 537 14.12 -8.10 -20.16
C ARG A 537 13.18 -7.01 -19.63
N PRO A 538 12.71 -7.10 -18.37
CA PRO A 538 11.90 -6.05 -17.75
C PRO A 538 12.51 -4.67 -17.96
N THR A 539 11.70 -3.76 -18.50
CA THR A 539 12.16 -2.44 -18.95
C THR A 539 11.25 -1.37 -18.38
N LEU A 540 11.84 -0.38 -17.69
CA LEU A 540 11.15 0.84 -17.32
C LEU A 540 11.54 1.96 -18.29
N THR A 541 10.57 2.50 -19.03
CA THR A 541 10.77 3.68 -19.88
C THR A 541 10.17 4.88 -19.19
N VAL A 542 11.01 5.86 -18.85
CA VAL A 542 10.60 7.04 -18.09
C VAL A 542 10.77 8.29 -18.93
N VAL A 543 9.67 9.00 -19.16
CA VAL A 543 9.68 10.35 -19.73
C VAL A 543 9.72 11.33 -18.58
N TRP A 544 10.70 12.22 -18.59
CA TRP A 544 10.90 13.23 -17.57
C TRP A 544 10.86 14.62 -18.18
N GLY A 545 10.50 15.61 -17.36
CA GLY A 545 10.19 16.95 -17.80
C GLY A 545 10.44 18.00 -16.73
N GLU A 546 9.92 19.18 -16.99
CA GLU A 546 9.87 20.32 -16.06
C GLU A 546 8.41 20.77 -15.92
N PRO A 547 8.06 21.46 -14.82
CA PRO A 547 6.75 22.08 -14.64
C PRO A 547 6.40 23.00 -15.81
N ALA A 548 5.27 22.73 -16.45
CA ALA A 548 4.66 23.59 -17.46
C ALA A 548 3.94 24.74 -16.77
N VAL A 549 4.41 25.97 -17.05
CA VAL A 549 3.77 27.24 -16.67
C VAL A 549 3.45 27.30 -15.17
N THR A 550 4.47 27.40 -14.33
CA THR A 550 4.32 27.72 -12.91
C THR A 550 4.67 29.18 -12.67
N LEU A 551 3.72 29.93 -12.13
CA LEU A 551 3.97 31.27 -11.60
C LEU A 551 4.37 31.15 -10.13
N GLN A 552 5.43 31.86 -9.76
CA GLN A 552 5.82 32.12 -8.37
C GLN A 552 5.81 33.62 -8.13
N LYS A 553 5.32 34.07 -6.98
CA LYS A 553 5.13 35.49 -6.66
C LYS A 553 5.51 35.78 -5.21
N GLU A 554 6.36 36.78 -5.02
CA GLU A 554 6.85 37.20 -3.70
C GLU A 554 6.71 38.72 -3.50
N ALA A 555 6.64 39.14 -2.23
CA ALA A 555 6.60 40.55 -1.83
C ALA A 555 7.69 40.86 -0.81
N HIS A 556 8.47 41.91 -1.07
CA HIS A 556 9.52 42.35 -0.16
C HIS A 556 9.55 43.88 0.04
N PRO A 557 9.68 44.37 1.29
CA PRO A 557 9.69 43.61 2.54
C PRO A 557 8.30 43.06 2.89
N THR A 558 8.26 41.96 3.66
CA THR A 558 7.00 41.34 4.13
C THR A 558 6.33 42.10 5.28
N VAL A 559 7.03 43.09 5.86
CA VAL A 559 6.47 44.03 6.84
C VAL A 559 6.88 45.44 6.47
N VAL A 560 5.93 46.37 6.43
CA VAL A 560 6.13 47.73 5.94
C VAL A 560 5.22 48.73 6.66
N SER A 561 5.61 49.99 6.74
CA SER A 561 4.75 51.06 7.26
C SER A 561 3.96 51.73 6.13
N ALA A 562 2.87 52.43 6.48
CA ALA A 562 2.14 53.29 5.54
C ALA A 562 3.09 54.25 4.81
N GLY A 563 2.90 54.43 3.50
CA GLY A 563 3.79 55.20 2.63
C GLY A 563 5.12 54.51 2.28
N GLY A 564 5.40 53.36 2.88
CA GLY A 564 6.54 52.53 2.51
C GLY A 564 6.40 51.91 1.12
N ARG A 565 7.47 51.27 0.65
CA ARG A 565 7.52 50.59 -0.64
C ARG A 565 7.61 49.08 -0.45
N VAL A 566 6.85 48.36 -1.26
CA VAL A 566 6.93 46.91 -1.42
C VAL A 566 7.26 46.63 -2.87
N THR A 567 8.18 45.71 -3.11
CA THR A 567 8.53 45.22 -4.44
C THR A 567 7.92 43.84 -4.59
N TYR A 568 7.11 43.67 -5.63
CA TYR A 568 6.67 42.35 -6.07
C TYR A 568 7.68 41.79 -7.06
N THR A 569 8.00 40.50 -6.89
CA THR A 569 8.80 39.72 -7.84
C THR A 569 7.98 38.52 -8.27
N LEU A 570 7.87 38.31 -9.58
CA LEU A 570 7.21 37.15 -10.17
C LEU A 570 8.20 36.36 -11.02
N HIS A 571 8.23 35.05 -10.84
CA HIS A 571 9.11 34.13 -11.55
C HIS A 571 8.27 33.07 -12.27
N PHE A 572 8.60 32.77 -13.52
CA PHE A 572 7.97 31.70 -14.30
C PHE A 572 8.89 31.25 -15.45
N TRP A 573 8.51 30.19 -16.16
CA TRP A 573 9.28 29.63 -17.27
C TRP A 573 8.50 29.68 -18.58
N GLY A 574 9.21 29.89 -19.69
CA GLY A 574 8.62 29.81 -21.00
C GLY A 574 8.25 28.39 -21.40
N ASN A 575 7.10 28.25 -22.07
CA ASN A 575 6.62 26.98 -22.62
C ASN A 575 6.72 26.92 -24.16
N GLY A 576 7.43 27.87 -24.77
CA GLY A 576 7.52 27.98 -26.24
C GLY A 576 6.21 28.38 -26.92
N GLN A 577 5.21 28.82 -26.15
CA GLN A 577 3.97 29.40 -26.64
C GLN A 577 3.85 30.86 -26.16
N PRO A 578 2.95 31.65 -26.74
CA PRO A 578 2.58 32.95 -26.19
C PRO A 578 2.00 32.78 -24.78
N LEU A 579 2.62 33.46 -23.82
CA LEU A 579 2.23 33.56 -22.43
C LEU A 579 1.70 34.98 -22.15
N THR A 580 0.69 35.06 -21.29
CA THR A 580 0.11 36.31 -20.78
C THR A 580 0.02 36.23 -19.27
N LEU A 581 0.54 37.24 -18.58
CA LEU A 581 0.47 37.40 -17.14
C LEU A 581 -0.38 38.63 -16.81
N THR A 582 -1.27 38.50 -15.83
CA THR A 582 -2.05 39.60 -15.26
C THR A 582 -1.95 39.60 -13.74
N ASP A 583 -1.89 40.78 -13.16
CA ASP A 583 -1.71 40.99 -11.73
C ASP A 583 -2.53 42.22 -11.32
N ASP A 584 -3.71 41.97 -10.75
CA ASP A 584 -4.61 43.02 -10.26
C ASP A 584 -4.11 43.49 -8.90
N LEU A 585 -3.61 44.73 -8.86
CA LEU A 585 -3.06 45.24 -7.61
C LEU A 585 -4.21 45.49 -6.61
N PRO A 586 -4.00 45.23 -5.32
CA PRO A 586 -4.99 45.49 -4.30
C PRO A 586 -5.16 47.01 -4.06
N ASP A 587 -6.35 47.45 -3.66
CA ASP A 587 -6.69 48.87 -3.44
C ASP A 587 -5.80 49.54 -2.37
N GLU A 588 -5.14 48.74 -1.52
CA GLU A 588 -4.23 49.16 -0.47
C GLU A 588 -2.88 49.67 -0.99
N VAL A 589 -2.58 49.51 -2.28
CA VAL A 589 -1.32 49.94 -2.86
C VAL A 589 -1.51 50.86 -4.06
N THR A 590 -0.47 51.61 -4.41
CA THR A 590 -0.41 52.35 -5.66
C THR A 590 0.85 51.99 -6.42
N PHE A 591 0.72 51.76 -7.72
CA PHE A 591 1.84 51.45 -8.58
C PHE A 591 2.79 52.65 -8.68
N VAL A 592 4.09 52.44 -8.43
CA VAL A 592 5.10 53.53 -8.51
C VAL A 592 6.17 53.31 -9.57
N GLY A 593 6.32 52.08 -10.07
CA GLY A 593 7.24 51.75 -11.16
C GLY A 593 8.74 52.05 -10.88
N PRO A 594 9.62 51.78 -11.86
CA PRO A 594 9.35 51.12 -13.14
C PRO A 594 9.12 49.61 -12.99
N ILE A 595 8.58 48.98 -14.04
CA ILE A 595 8.56 47.52 -14.18
C ILE A 595 9.89 47.08 -14.79
N ARG A 596 10.49 46.02 -14.25
CA ARG A 596 11.68 45.36 -14.78
C ARG A 596 11.31 43.97 -15.26
N THR A 597 11.77 43.62 -16.46
CA THR A 597 11.60 42.30 -17.07
C THR A 597 12.96 41.71 -17.41
N GLU A 598 13.18 40.47 -17.01
CA GLU A 598 14.31 39.63 -17.40
C GLU A 598 13.76 38.36 -18.05
N GLY A 599 14.45 37.81 -19.06
CA GLY A 599 13.96 36.64 -19.81
C GLY A 599 13.02 36.93 -20.99
N GLY A 600 12.78 38.21 -21.29
CA GLY A 600 12.02 38.66 -22.48
C GLY A 600 10.57 39.09 -22.19
N GLY A 601 9.80 39.24 -23.27
CA GLY A 601 8.43 39.77 -23.23
C GLY A 601 8.35 41.27 -22.93
N SER A 602 7.12 41.77 -22.84
CA SER A 602 6.79 43.17 -22.63
C SER A 602 5.81 43.31 -21.48
N ALA A 603 6.15 44.14 -20.49
CA ALA A 603 5.27 44.45 -19.37
C ALA A 603 4.78 45.89 -19.39
N ALA A 604 3.57 46.11 -18.88
CA ALA A 604 2.96 47.42 -18.72
C ALA A 604 2.07 47.46 -17.47
N TYR A 605 1.93 48.66 -16.90
CA TYR A 605 0.88 48.96 -15.93
C TYR A 605 -0.29 49.63 -16.66
N VAL A 606 -1.51 49.17 -16.39
CA VAL A 606 -2.76 49.66 -16.96
C VAL A 606 -3.53 50.43 -15.88
N PRO A 607 -3.43 51.76 -15.81
CA PRO A 607 -3.96 52.53 -14.68
C PRO A 607 -5.47 52.40 -14.50
N GLY A 608 -6.24 52.35 -15.59
CA GLY A 608 -7.70 52.24 -15.54
C GLY A 608 -8.23 50.91 -15.01
N ALA A 609 -7.40 49.85 -15.07
CA ALA A 609 -7.71 48.53 -14.53
C ALA A 609 -6.97 48.25 -13.21
N HIS A 610 -6.11 49.19 -12.76
CA HIS A 610 -5.22 48.99 -11.63
C HIS A 610 -4.40 47.68 -11.70
N ARG A 611 -3.95 47.34 -12.91
CA ARG A 611 -3.39 46.01 -13.25
C ARG A 611 -1.99 46.10 -13.84
N VAL A 612 -1.09 45.22 -13.43
CA VAL A 612 0.16 44.93 -14.17
C VAL A 612 -0.09 43.78 -15.14
N THR A 613 0.37 43.95 -16.38
CA THR A 613 0.27 42.94 -17.44
C THR A 613 1.65 42.65 -18.02
N TRP A 614 1.91 41.40 -18.39
CA TRP A 614 3.06 41.02 -19.21
C TRP A 614 2.63 40.06 -20.31
N THR A 615 3.23 40.17 -21.49
CA THR A 615 3.07 39.21 -22.58
C THR A 615 4.41 38.87 -23.21
N GLY A 616 4.57 37.63 -23.65
CA GLY A 616 5.78 37.20 -24.34
C GLY A 616 5.68 35.78 -24.86
N GLU A 617 6.62 35.40 -25.70
CA GLU A 617 6.78 34.01 -26.18
C GLU A 617 8.19 33.53 -25.80
N PRO A 618 8.49 33.43 -24.49
CA PRO A 618 9.77 32.91 -24.04
C PRO A 618 9.93 31.47 -24.55
N ALA A 619 11.14 31.18 -25.05
CA ALA A 619 11.49 29.85 -25.49
C ALA A 619 11.26 28.83 -24.36
N LEU A 620 11.00 27.59 -24.74
CA LEU A 620 10.79 26.50 -23.79
C LEU A 620 11.92 26.44 -22.75
N GLY A 621 11.55 26.38 -21.46
CA GLY A 621 12.46 26.31 -20.32
C GLY A 621 13.21 27.62 -20.03
N HIS A 622 12.96 28.70 -20.77
CA HIS A 622 13.64 29.97 -20.55
C HIS A 622 13.01 30.70 -19.34
N PRO A 623 13.79 31.03 -18.29
CA PRO A 623 13.23 31.69 -17.11
C PRO A 623 12.88 33.14 -17.41
N VAL A 624 11.76 33.61 -16.87
CA VAL A 624 11.29 34.99 -16.94
C VAL A 624 11.09 35.52 -15.51
N THR A 625 11.58 36.73 -15.26
CA THR A 625 11.40 37.42 -13.99
C THR A 625 10.78 38.80 -14.23
N LEU A 626 9.69 39.09 -13.53
CA LEU A 626 9.01 40.38 -13.54
C LEU A 626 9.12 41.02 -12.15
N THR A 627 9.63 42.25 -12.07
CA THR A 627 9.77 42.95 -10.80
C THR A 627 9.16 44.34 -10.89
N PHE A 628 8.30 44.71 -9.93
CA PHE A 628 7.76 46.07 -9.89
C PHE A 628 7.47 46.55 -8.46
N PRO A 629 7.74 47.83 -8.16
CA PRO A 629 7.46 48.42 -6.86
C PRO A 629 6.06 49.05 -6.80
N VAL A 630 5.45 48.95 -5.62
CA VAL A 630 4.23 49.62 -5.20
C VAL A 630 4.48 50.43 -3.92
N SER A 631 3.63 51.43 -3.66
CA SER A 631 3.63 52.18 -2.41
C SER A 631 2.34 51.93 -1.63
N VAL A 632 2.47 51.75 -0.31
CA VAL A 632 1.36 51.39 0.58
C VAL A 632 0.55 52.63 0.97
N LEU A 633 -0.78 52.56 0.81
CA LEU A 633 -1.71 53.65 1.11
C LEU A 633 -2.23 53.67 2.55
N PRO A 634 -2.79 52.57 3.12
CA PRO A 634 -3.46 52.61 4.41
C PRO A 634 -2.47 52.67 5.59
N SER A 635 -2.96 53.17 6.73
CA SER A 635 -2.28 53.13 8.03
C SER A 635 -2.99 52.18 8.98
N GLY A 636 -2.24 51.33 9.68
CA GLY A 636 -2.75 50.37 10.65
C GLY A 636 -2.28 48.94 10.36
N PRO A 637 -2.47 47.99 11.30
CA PRO A 637 -2.14 46.59 11.12
C PRO A 637 -3.09 45.95 10.09
N LEU A 638 -2.57 45.63 8.90
CA LEU A 638 -3.34 45.02 7.81
C LEU A 638 -2.46 44.05 7.02
N ALA A 639 -2.97 42.86 6.70
CA ALA A 639 -2.36 42.00 5.70
C ALA A 639 -2.87 42.41 4.32
N VAL A 640 -1.97 42.51 3.34
CA VAL A 640 -2.28 42.84 1.95
C VAL A 640 -1.92 41.63 1.10
N TRP A 641 -2.90 41.13 0.34
CA TRP A 641 -2.77 39.99 -0.55
C TRP A 641 -2.75 40.49 -1.99
N ASN A 642 -1.85 39.94 -2.82
CA ASN A 642 -1.83 40.20 -4.25
C ASN A 642 -1.62 38.90 -5.03
N THR A 643 -2.49 38.64 -6.00
CA THR A 643 -2.49 37.43 -6.82
C THR A 643 -2.02 37.76 -8.24
N GLY A 644 -1.03 37.02 -8.72
CA GLY A 644 -0.66 37.01 -10.13
C GLY A 644 -1.29 35.80 -10.83
N VAL A 645 -1.63 35.96 -12.11
CA VAL A 645 -2.26 34.94 -12.95
C VAL A 645 -1.51 34.86 -14.26
N LEU A 646 -0.90 33.72 -14.56
CA LEU A 646 -0.18 33.42 -15.79
C LEU A 646 -1.01 32.45 -16.62
N SER A 647 -1.20 32.74 -17.91
CA SER A 647 -1.96 31.91 -18.83
C SER A 647 -1.23 31.72 -20.15
N ASP A 648 -1.43 30.57 -20.80
CA ASP A 648 -0.91 30.31 -22.15
C ASP A 648 -2.00 30.32 -23.24
N ALA A 649 -1.58 30.20 -24.49
CA ALA A 649 -2.48 30.19 -25.65
C ALA A 649 -3.42 28.97 -25.73
N SER A 650 -3.14 27.90 -24.97
CA SER A 650 -3.99 26.70 -24.90
C SER A 650 -5.11 26.83 -23.86
N GLY A 651 -5.07 27.88 -23.03
CA GLY A 651 -6.02 28.12 -21.95
C GLY A 651 -5.57 27.55 -20.60
N GLN A 652 -4.34 27.06 -20.49
CA GLN A 652 -3.75 26.67 -19.21
C GLN A 652 -3.49 27.93 -18.38
N VAL A 653 -3.75 27.86 -17.06
CA VAL A 653 -3.58 28.97 -16.12
C VAL A 653 -2.81 28.49 -14.87
N SER A 654 -1.94 29.35 -14.35
CA SER A 654 -1.25 29.20 -13.06
C SER A 654 -1.36 30.51 -12.28
N GLU A 655 -1.65 30.40 -10.98
CA GLU A 655 -1.81 31.55 -10.11
C GLU A 655 -0.92 31.40 -8.87
N ASP A 656 -0.42 32.53 -8.35
CA ASP A 656 0.29 32.55 -7.08
C ASP A 656 0.04 33.86 -6.31
N LEU A 657 0.17 33.80 -4.99
CA LEU A 657 -0.24 34.83 -4.04
C LEU A 657 0.95 35.30 -3.18
N ALA A 658 1.23 36.60 -3.20
CA ALA A 658 2.14 37.21 -2.24
C ALA A 658 1.41 38.00 -1.16
N VAL A 659 1.94 37.93 0.07
CA VAL A 659 1.40 38.61 1.24
C VAL A 659 2.45 39.47 1.92
N PHE A 660 2.07 40.67 2.34
CA PHE A 660 2.86 41.50 3.26
C PHE A 660 1.96 42.17 4.31
N ILE A 661 2.56 42.62 5.41
CA ILE A 661 1.87 43.23 6.54
C ILE A 661 2.20 44.73 6.61
N VAL A 662 1.17 45.56 6.61
CA VAL A 662 1.25 47.00 6.91
C VAL A 662 1.15 47.20 8.42
N GLY A 663 2.03 48.02 9.00
CA GLY A 663 1.90 48.49 10.39
C GLY A 663 1.86 47.38 11.45
N GLY A 664 2.53 46.24 11.19
CA GLY A 664 2.51 45.08 12.07
C GLY A 664 3.08 45.35 13.47
N TYR A 665 2.52 44.68 14.48
CA TYR A 665 3.08 44.69 15.84
C TYR A 665 4.29 43.76 15.90
N GLY A 666 5.46 44.31 16.20
CA GLY A 666 6.65 43.51 16.46
C GLY A 666 6.50 42.70 17.75
N LEU A 667 6.49 41.39 17.65
CA LEU A 667 6.53 40.49 18.81
C LEU A 667 7.99 40.15 19.08
N TYR A 668 8.59 40.81 20.08
CA TYR A 668 9.96 40.54 20.49
C TYR A 668 9.98 39.37 21.47
N LEU A 669 10.40 38.20 21.00
CA LEU A 669 10.71 37.08 21.89
C LEU A 669 12.07 37.36 22.56
N PRO A 670 12.18 37.32 23.90
CA PRO A 670 13.45 37.54 24.56
C PRO A 670 14.40 36.38 24.24
N MET A 671 15.51 36.68 23.57
CA MET A 671 16.59 35.73 23.36
C MET A 671 17.49 35.71 24.60
N VAL A 672 17.43 34.64 25.39
CA VAL A 672 18.32 34.42 26.53
C VAL A 672 19.58 33.73 26.03
N LEU A 673 20.64 34.50 25.77
CA LEU A 673 21.98 33.95 25.54
C LEU A 673 22.64 33.59 26.87
N ARG A 674 22.98 32.30 27.03
CA ARG A 674 23.78 31.82 28.17
C ARG A 674 25.24 32.18 27.89
N SER A 675 25.77 33.20 28.57
CA SER A 675 27.20 33.51 28.53
C SER A 675 27.97 32.43 29.30
N GLY A 676 28.76 31.63 28.59
CA GLY A 676 29.69 30.68 29.20
C GLY A 676 30.88 31.41 29.82
N HIS A 677 31.08 31.24 31.12
CA HIS A 677 32.36 31.40 31.80
C HIS A 677 32.92 30.02 32.13
#